data_AF-A0A0G2IBS2-F1
#
_entry.id   AF-A0A0G2IBS2-F1
#
_cell.length_a   1.000
_cell.length_b   1.000
_cell.length_c   1.000
_cell.angle_alpha   90.00
_cell.angle_beta   90.00
_cell.angle_gamma   90.00
#
_symmetry.space_group_name_H-M   'P 1'
#
loop_
_entity.id
_entity.type
_entity.pdbx_description
1 polymer ?
#
loop_
_entity_poly.entity_id
_entity_poly.type
_entity_poly.pdbx_seq_one_letter_code
_entity_poly.pdbx_strand_id
1 'polypeptide(L)'
;MAAETVQSVSEQLKQLNDARKAILVDTTYYKSIMNGILPLAAPNSTLELRRWAADFIAEAFATPTLPNKDKEVMSFQVLPVLRNLLESPKEDPYVLKSVIAASASIFPHVLRWIIHNPYERSPWDNMVTIKQKILRIWDDAASAVKLCCVKFAQRVVLAQTTATSLEKLEAEATGLLDRMLNVLQDNSSDALIVDGTLNCLPILVRTRPSTSTRILNAVIGFNPLKLANSPLTPKIRVLAKSMEKTTRMLLIHLLKRDPHEILDDNGRKRAFAEQQAAYAGGDAKRQKISPQHAVPQVNPNAPGPNSLAAIYTLTDSVGLQGFDATQVPAHLTNRLVVSTLARVDLQALKGAIRAIRDRLAVKEAARQPALNPETAPLDVEEDDDEYEPDFTIAEDEEQIKNKLDGKPREEDQPQIDAASLTLGTYKLPAPPPLNPDSASAAGQMVVARVFDALRVLEEPAARKVRGGINRLAASSYDKESILTFITRLGTRATAGIEDVHVKDEACAALVLPSPMSGDVIRERLYSYVLEDFRRRIDIAVSWLNEEWYCDRVQKKQSSDAPMHYPKWAMRLVDGFFPYLNPQDKVLTRFLGEMPELNTAILGKVKTLCGDPSMVELALKSLLYLVVMKPPVRDLALDTVQDIWVECKSTPNPSHFIEMLDTDDTQTRTLGRWQLSISQNGVLAS
;
A
#
# COMPACT_ATOMS: atom_id res chain seq x y z
N MET A 1 -5.38 -64.10 -25.19
CA MET A 1 -6.00 -62.76 -25.12
C MET A 1 -5.78 -62.26 -23.70
N ALA A 2 -4.75 -61.44 -23.48
CA ALA A 2 -4.51 -60.83 -22.19
C ALA A 2 -5.51 -59.69 -22.01
N ALA A 3 -6.36 -59.76 -20.99
CA ALA A 3 -7.23 -58.67 -20.61
C ALA A 3 -6.33 -57.54 -20.08
N GLU A 4 -6.21 -56.45 -20.84
CA GLU A 4 -5.59 -55.22 -20.37
C GLU A 4 -6.35 -54.76 -19.12
N THR A 5 -5.70 -54.86 -17.98
CA THR A 5 -6.20 -54.31 -16.71
C THR A 5 -6.31 -52.80 -16.87
N VAL A 6 -7.53 -52.31 -17.09
CA VAL A 6 -7.85 -50.88 -17.11
C VAL A 6 -7.47 -50.34 -15.74
N GLN A 7 -6.34 -49.62 -15.66
CA GLN A 7 -5.88 -48.95 -14.44
C GLN A 7 -7.01 -48.04 -13.92
N SER A 8 -7.18 -47.99 -12.60
CA SER A 8 -8.22 -47.15 -12.03
C SER A 8 -7.92 -45.67 -12.30
N VAL A 9 -8.96 -44.86 -12.51
CA VAL A 9 -8.82 -43.41 -12.77
C VAL A 9 -8.01 -42.71 -11.67
N SER A 10 -8.16 -43.18 -10.43
CA SER A 10 -7.40 -42.68 -9.27
C SER A 10 -5.90 -42.96 -9.37
N GLU A 11 -5.49 -44.15 -9.81
CA GLU A 11 -4.09 -44.49 -10.03
C GLU A 11 -3.49 -43.70 -11.19
N GLN A 12 -4.25 -43.53 -12.28
CA GLN A 12 -3.84 -42.70 -13.41
C GLN A 12 -3.62 -41.25 -12.98
N LEU A 13 -4.53 -40.66 -12.20
CA LEU A 13 -4.35 -39.32 -11.64
C LEU A 13 -3.14 -39.21 -10.73
N LYS A 14 -2.82 -40.26 -9.95
CA LYS A 14 -1.62 -40.28 -9.10
C LYS A 14 -0.35 -40.22 -9.96
N GLN A 15 -0.27 -41.05 -11.00
CA GLN A 15 0.86 -41.04 -11.95
C GLN A 15 1.02 -39.69 -12.65
N LEU A 16 -0.10 -39.08 -13.09
CA LEU A 16 -0.10 -37.76 -13.72
C LEU A 16 0.38 -36.67 -12.75
N ASN A 17 -0.02 -36.72 -11.48
CA ASN A 17 0.46 -35.79 -10.46
C ASN A 17 1.96 -35.96 -10.17
N ASP A 18 2.48 -37.18 -10.22
CA ASP A 18 3.91 -37.42 -10.06
C ASP A 18 4.70 -36.94 -11.30
N ALA A 19 4.15 -37.08 -12.51
CA ALA A 19 4.70 -36.47 -13.72
C ALA A 19 4.74 -34.93 -13.63
N ARG A 20 3.69 -34.30 -13.08
CA ARG A 20 3.67 -32.85 -12.82
C ARG A 20 4.77 -32.41 -11.85
N LYS A 21 5.07 -33.20 -10.81
CA LYS A 21 6.19 -32.92 -9.90
C LYS A 21 7.54 -33.03 -10.59
N ALA A 22 7.73 -34.04 -11.44
CA ALA A 22 8.99 -34.22 -12.17
C ALA A 22 9.32 -33.02 -13.06
N ILE A 23 8.31 -32.38 -13.66
CA ILE A 23 8.50 -31.19 -14.50
C ILE A 23 8.98 -29.97 -13.70
N LEU A 24 8.61 -29.87 -12.41
CA LEU A 24 9.09 -28.78 -11.55
C LEU A 24 10.59 -28.89 -11.27
N VAL A 25 11.14 -30.11 -11.34
CA VAL A 25 12.57 -30.37 -11.19
C VAL A 25 13.31 -30.13 -12.51
N ASP A 26 12.74 -30.58 -13.63
CA ASP A 26 13.34 -30.39 -14.95
C ASP A 26 12.29 -30.02 -16.03
N THR A 27 12.48 -28.84 -16.61
CA THR A 27 11.61 -28.26 -17.64
C THR A 27 11.68 -28.95 -18.99
N THR A 28 12.69 -29.78 -19.25
CA THR A 28 12.82 -30.50 -20.53
C THR A 28 11.69 -31.52 -20.74
N TYR A 29 11.13 -32.04 -19.65
CA TYR A 29 10.04 -33.02 -19.68
C TYR A 29 8.71 -32.46 -20.19
N TYR A 30 8.52 -31.13 -20.25
CA TYR A 30 7.26 -30.52 -20.70
C TYR A 30 6.81 -31.03 -22.07
N LYS A 31 7.72 -31.18 -23.03
CA LYS A 31 7.39 -31.63 -24.39
C LYS A 31 6.90 -33.08 -24.42
N SER A 32 7.62 -33.97 -23.73
CA SER A 32 7.29 -35.39 -23.69
C SER A 32 5.96 -35.64 -22.98
N ILE A 33 5.77 -35.02 -21.82
CA ILE A 33 4.55 -35.16 -21.02
C ILE A 33 3.36 -34.52 -21.75
N MET A 34 3.53 -33.38 -22.41
CA MET A 34 2.47 -32.79 -23.23
C MET A 34 1.97 -33.76 -24.29
N ASN A 35 2.86 -34.44 -25.02
CA ASN A 35 2.43 -35.43 -26.02
C ASN A 35 1.64 -36.59 -25.41
N GLY A 36 2.00 -37.03 -24.20
CA GLY A 36 1.30 -38.10 -23.49
C GLY A 36 -0.08 -37.70 -22.96
N ILE A 37 -0.28 -36.42 -22.62
CA ILE A 37 -1.54 -35.95 -22.01
C ILE A 37 -2.58 -35.47 -23.03
N LEU A 38 -2.19 -35.11 -24.27
CA LEU A 38 -3.13 -34.65 -25.29
C LEU A 38 -4.26 -35.65 -25.59
N PRO A 39 -4.01 -36.98 -25.68
CA PRO A 39 -5.08 -37.97 -25.82
C PRO A 39 -6.03 -38.01 -24.62
N LEU A 40 -5.53 -37.72 -23.41
CA LEU A 40 -6.33 -37.69 -22.18
C LEU A 40 -7.21 -36.45 -22.07
N ALA A 41 -6.95 -35.43 -22.89
CA ALA A 41 -7.83 -34.27 -23.04
C ALA A 41 -8.92 -34.50 -24.11
N ALA A 42 -8.96 -35.65 -24.79
CA ALA A 42 -9.97 -35.91 -25.81
C ALA A 42 -11.38 -36.03 -25.19
N PRO A 43 -12.46 -35.63 -25.89
CA PRO A 43 -13.83 -35.65 -25.36
C PRO A 43 -14.32 -37.02 -24.83
N ASN A 44 -13.74 -38.11 -25.34
CA ASN A 44 -14.13 -39.48 -25.01
C ASN A 44 -13.51 -40.00 -23.69
N SER A 45 -12.63 -39.23 -23.06
CA SER A 45 -11.97 -39.62 -21.80
C SER A 45 -12.78 -39.21 -20.57
N THR A 46 -12.48 -39.81 -19.41
CA THR A 46 -13.21 -39.54 -18.16
C THR A 46 -13.10 -38.07 -17.76
N LEU A 47 -14.15 -37.53 -17.14
CA LEU A 47 -14.22 -36.10 -16.80
C LEU A 47 -13.04 -35.64 -15.92
N GLU A 48 -12.58 -36.47 -14.99
CA GLU A 48 -11.48 -36.14 -14.09
C GLU A 48 -10.15 -36.00 -14.83
N LEU A 49 -9.87 -36.91 -15.77
CA LEU A 49 -8.67 -36.84 -16.61
C LEU A 49 -8.72 -35.64 -17.55
N ARG A 50 -9.89 -35.32 -18.12
CA ARG A 50 -10.06 -34.13 -18.97
C ARG A 50 -9.83 -32.84 -18.21
N ARG A 51 -10.36 -32.72 -16.99
CA ARG A 51 -10.12 -31.57 -16.10
C ARG A 51 -8.63 -31.42 -15.81
N TRP A 52 -7.98 -32.51 -15.39
CA TRP A 52 -6.56 -32.51 -15.09
C TRP A 52 -5.71 -32.14 -16.31
N ALA A 53 -5.99 -32.73 -17.48
CA ALA A 53 -5.23 -32.47 -18.70
C ALA A 53 -5.43 -31.03 -19.19
N ALA A 54 -6.66 -30.50 -19.16
CA ALA A 54 -6.94 -29.11 -19.52
C ALA A 54 -6.26 -28.12 -18.56
N ASP A 55 -6.25 -28.40 -17.25
CA ASP A 55 -5.55 -27.61 -16.24
C ASP A 55 -4.05 -27.60 -16.48
N PHE A 56 -3.46 -28.77 -16.75
CA PHE A 56 -2.04 -28.90 -17.04
C PHE A 56 -1.65 -28.15 -18.32
N ILE A 57 -2.46 -28.22 -19.38
CA ILE A 57 -2.23 -27.45 -20.61
C ILE A 57 -2.22 -25.95 -20.29
N ALA A 58 -3.21 -25.47 -19.53
CA ALA A 58 -3.29 -24.05 -19.15
C ALA A 58 -2.06 -23.60 -18.35
N GLU A 59 -1.60 -24.42 -17.40
CA GLU A 59 -0.41 -24.16 -16.59
C GLU A 59 0.87 -24.15 -17.45
N ALA A 60 1.05 -25.14 -18.33
CA ALA A 60 2.26 -25.27 -19.15
C ALA A 60 2.49 -24.01 -20.02
N PHE A 61 1.43 -23.46 -20.63
CA PHE A 61 1.55 -22.25 -21.44
C PHE A 61 1.65 -20.96 -20.60
N ALA A 62 1.10 -20.95 -19.39
CA ALA A 62 1.20 -19.81 -18.48
C ALA A 62 2.56 -19.70 -17.77
N THR A 63 3.30 -20.81 -17.64
CA THR A 63 4.55 -20.88 -16.86
C THR A 63 5.68 -20.09 -17.52
N PRO A 64 6.43 -19.22 -16.81
CA PRO A 64 7.52 -18.43 -17.40
C PRO A 64 8.80 -19.22 -17.65
N THR A 65 8.96 -20.41 -17.06
CA THR A 65 10.17 -21.24 -17.16
C THR A 65 10.34 -21.90 -18.54
N LEU A 66 9.24 -22.19 -19.24
CA LEU A 66 9.28 -22.79 -20.57
C LEU A 66 9.62 -21.72 -21.63
N PRO A 67 10.67 -21.93 -22.45
CA PRO A 67 11.05 -20.97 -23.48
C PRO A 67 9.94 -20.67 -24.50
N ASN A 68 9.86 -19.42 -24.96
CA ASN A 68 8.83 -19.00 -25.92
C ASN A 68 8.85 -19.78 -27.24
N LYS A 69 10.03 -20.16 -27.74
CA LYS A 69 10.18 -20.98 -28.96
C LYS A 69 9.54 -22.36 -28.80
N ASP A 70 9.72 -22.97 -27.63
CA ASP A 70 9.14 -24.29 -27.33
C ASP A 70 7.62 -24.22 -27.23
N LYS A 71 7.09 -23.14 -26.64
CA LYS A 71 5.65 -22.87 -26.62
C LYS A 71 5.07 -22.69 -28.02
N GLU A 72 5.77 -21.98 -28.91
CA GLU A 72 5.33 -21.82 -30.30
C GLU A 72 5.17 -23.18 -30.98
N VAL A 73 6.17 -24.06 -30.87
CA VAL A 73 6.13 -25.41 -31.46
C VAL A 73 5.03 -26.28 -30.82
N MET A 74 4.95 -26.31 -29.49
CA MET A 74 3.94 -27.11 -28.76
C MET A 74 2.52 -26.64 -29.04
N SER A 75 2.32 -25.35 -29.36
CA SER A 75 0.98 -24.80 -29.62
C SER A 75 0.27 -25.52 -30.77
N PHE A 76 0.99 -25.95 -31.81
CA PHE A 76 0.38 -26.57 -33.00
C PHE A 76 -0.29 -27.91 -32.69
N GLN A 77 0.28 -28.67 -31.75
CA GLN A 77 -0.29 -29.95 -31.32
C GLN A 77 -1.49 -29.76 -30.38
N VAL A 78 -1.48 -28.68 -29.60
CA VAL A 78 -2.49 -28.39 -28.58
C VAL A 78 -3.73 -27.72 -29.18
N LEU A 79 -3.58 -26.86 -30.20
CA LEU A 79 -4.69 -26.11 -30.80
C LEU A 79 -5.86 -26.97 -31.29
N PRO A 80 -5.66 -28.08 -32.01
CA PRO A 80 -6.76 -28.94 -32.45
C PRO A 80 -7.53 -29.52 -31.25
N VAL A 81 -6.84 -29.87 -30.17
CA VAL A 81 -7.45 -30.43 -28.95
C VAL A 81 -8.30 -29.37 -28.26
N LEU A 82 -7.79 -28.15 -28.08
CA LEU A 82 -8.55 -27.04 -27.49
C LEU A 82 -9.79 -26.69 -28.32
N ARG A 83 -9.65 -26.70 -29.66
CA ARG A 83 -10.78 -26.48 -30.57
C ARG A 83 -11.86 -27.55 -30.39
N ASN A 84 -11.49 -28.83 -30.38
CA ASN A 84 -12.43 -29.93 -30.21
C ASN A 84 -13.17 -29.87 -28.87
N LEU A 85 -12.47 -29.48 -27.80
CA LEU A 85 -13.08 -29.27 -26.48
C LEU A 85 -14.08 -28.10 -26.48
N LEU A 86 -13.79 -27.00 -27.18
CA LEU A 86 -14.71 -25.86 -27.29
C LEU A 86 -15.91 -26.12 -28.22
N GLU A 87 -15.78 -27.01 -29.20
CA GLU A 87 -16.85 -27.41 -30.11
C GLU A 87 -17.77 -28.49 -29.52
N SER A 88 -17.31 -29.19 -28.48
CA SER A 88 -18.07 -30.25 -27.82
C SER A 88 -19.30 -29.68 -27.10
N PRO A 89 -20.53 -30.17 -27.40
CA PRO A 89 -21.73 -29.64 -26.78
C PRO A 89 -21.81 -30.04 -25.29
N LYS A 90 -22.15 -29.07 -24.42
CA LYS A 90 -22.34 -29.26 -22.96
C LYS A 90 -21.09 -29.77 -22.21
N GLU A 91 -19.93 -29.22 -22.55
CA GLU A 91 -18.71 -29.43 -21.74
C GLU A 91 -18.83 -28.89 -20.31
N ASP A 92 -18.03 -29.46 -19.42
CA ASP A 92 -17.96 -29.08 -18.02
C ASP A 92 -17.37 -27.68 -17.84
N PRO A 93 -17.95 -26.82 -16.97
CA PRO A 93 -17.46 -25.46 -16.78
C PRO A 93 -16.00 -25.35 -16.32
N TYR A 94 -15.45 -26.34 -15.60
CA TYR A 94 -14.05 -26.31 -15.19
C TYR A 94 -13.12 -26.56 -16.38
N VAL A 95 -13.45 -27.54 -17.23
CA VAL A 95 -12.69 -27.81 -18.46
C VAL A 95 -12.71 -26.58 -19.37
N LEU A 96 -13.89 -25.96 -19.57
CA LEU A 96 -14.01 -24.74 -20.39
C LEU A 96 -13.15 -23.59 -19.86
N LYS A 97 -13.12 -23.35 -18.54
CA LYS A 97 -12.26 -22.31 -17.95
C LYS A 97 -10.79 -22.51 -18.32
N SER A 98 -10.30 -23.74 -18.16
CA SER A 98 -8.89 -24.05 -18.37
C SER A 98 -8.51 -24.03 -19.85
N VAL A 99 -9.40 -24.52 -20.72
CA VAL A 99 -9.24 -24.41 -22.18
C VAL A 99 -9.21 -22.96 -22.66
N ILE A 100 -10.08 -22.09 -22.13
CA ILE A 100 -10.08 -20.66 -22.45
C ILE A 100 -8.80 -19.98 -21.92
N ALA A 101 -8.36 -20.31 -20.70
CA ALA A 101 -7.13 -19.78 -20.12
C ALA A 101 -5.87 -20.21 -20.89
N ALA A 102 -5.81 -21.46 -21.33
CA ALA A 102 -4.77 -21.97 -22.22
C ALA A 102 -4.76 -21.21 -23.55
N SER A 103 -5.94 -21.07 -24.17
CA SER A 103 -6.12 -20.34 -25.44
C SER A 103 -5.65 -18.88 -25.33
N ALA A 104 -5.89 -18.23 -24.18
CA ALA A 104 -5.46 -16.86 -23.91
C ALA A 104 -3.94 -16.72 -23.84
N SER A 105 -3.25 -17.73 -23.33
CA SER A 105 -1.79 -17.78 -23.25
C SER A 105 -1.15 -18.14 -24.58
N ILE A 106 -1.79 -18.99 -25.37
CA ILE A 106 -1.31 -19.45 -26.69
C ILE A 106 -1.48 -18.38 -27.77
N PHE A 107 -2.55 -17.57 -27.72
CA PHE A 107 -2.85 -16.53 -28.73
C PHE A 107 -1.65 -15.66 -29.17
N PRO A 108 -0.90 -15.01 -28.27
CA PRO A 108 0.25 -14.18 -28.67
C PRO A 108 1.39 -14.96 -29.32
N HIS A 109 1.57 -16.25 -28.97
CA HIS A 109 2.60 -17.10 -29.58
C HIS A 109 2.23 -17.47 -31.01
N VAL A 110 0.98 -17.87 -31.25
CA VAL A 110 0.48 -18.21 -32.59
C VAL A 110 0.53 -16.97 -33.49
N LEU A 111 0.08 -15.82 -32.99
CA LEU A 111 0.15 -14.57 -33.75
C LEU A 111 1.59 -14.21 -34.13
N ARG A 112 2.54 -14.32 -33.18
CA ARG A 112 3.96 -14.09 -33.46
C ARG A 112 4.49 -15.08 -34.51
N TRP A 113 4.13 -16.35 -34.44
CA TRP A 113 4.59 -17.35 -35.41
C TRP A 113 4.17 -17.01 -36.85
N ILE A 114 2.89 -16.68 -37.05
CA ILE A 114 2.34 -16.40 -38.39
C ILE A 114 2.93 -15.13 -39.00
N ILE A 115 3.25 -14.13 -38.17
CA ILE A 115 3.95 -12.92 -38.63
C ILE A 115 5.32 -13.28 -39.24
N HIS A 116 6.02 -14.27 -38.70
CA HIS A 116 7.30 -14.74 -39.25
C HIS A 116 7.13 -15.79 -40.36
N ASN A 117 6.04 -16.56 -40.34
CA ASN A 117 5.79 -17.70 -41.24
C ASN A 117 4.41 -17.59 -41.92
N PRO A 118 4.24 -16.71 -42.93
CA PRO A 118 2.93 -16.46 -43.55
C PRO A 118 2.39 -17.62 -44.40
N TYR A 119 3.23 -18.60 -44.73
CA TYR A 119 2.86 -19.76 -45.56
C TYR A 119 2.04 -20.80 -44.79
N GLU A 120 2.21 -20.89 -43.48
CA GLU A 120 1.57 -21.89 -42.63
C GLU A 120 0.30 -21.30 -41.99
N ARG A 121 -0.86 -21.48 -42.64
CA ARG A 121 -2.13 -20.89 -42.18
C ARG A 121 -2.91 -21.76 -41.18
N SER A 122 -2.64 -23.06 -41.11
CA SER A 122 -3.43 -24.00 -40.29
C SER A 122 -3.50 -23.61 -38.80
N PRO A 123 -2.39 -23.23 -38.13
CA PRO A 123 -2.44 -22.78 -36.73
C PRO A 123 -3.29 -21.51 -36.53
N TRP A 124 -3.26 -20.59 -37.50
CA TRP A 124 -4.07 -19.36 -37.47
C TRP A 124 -5.55 -19.64 -37.58
N ASP A 125 -5.94 -20.48 -38.54
CA ASP A 125 -7.34 -20.79 -38.81
C ASP A 125 -7.99 -21.50 -37.61
N ASN A 126 -7.23 -22.39 -36.95
CA ASN A 126 -7.63 -22.98 -35.67
C ASN A 126 -7.79 -21.93 -34.57
N MET A 127 -6.84 -21.00 -34.44
CA MET A 127 -6.92 -19.93 -33.43
C MET A 127 -8.09 -18.97 -33.67
N VAL A 128 -8.37 -18.61 -34.93
CA VAL A 128 -9.51 -17.77 -35.31
C VAL A 128 -10.82 -18.47 -34.97
N THR A 129 -10.93 -19.77 -35.25
CA THR A 129 -12.11 -20.58 -34.89
C THR A 129 -12.31 -20.65 -33.38
N ILE A 130 -11.24 -20.92 -32.62
CA ILE A 130 -11.23 -20.91 -31.15
C ILE A 130 -11.71 -19.55 -30.63
N LYS A 131 -11.15 -18.45 -31.14
CA LYS A 131 -11.55 -17.09 -30.76
C LYS A 131 -13.05 -16.88 -30.98
N GLN A 132 -13.57 -17.20 -32.17
CA GLN A 132 -15.00 -17.05 -32.47
C GLN A 132 -15.89 -17.89 -31.53
N LYS A 133 -15.46 -19.11 -31.17
CA LYS A 133 -16.20 -19.97 -30.24
C LYS A 133 -16.21 -19.41 -28.82
N ILE A 134 -15.06 -18.97 -28.29
CA ILE A 134 -14.95 -18.33 -26.97
C ILE A 134 -15.85 -17.08 -26.89
N LEU A 135 -15.86 -16.28 -27.95
CA LEU A 135 -16.69 -15.08 -28.01
C LEU A 135 -18.20 -15.38 -28.08
N ARG A 136 -18.63 -16.54 -28.60
CA ARG A 136 -20.03 -17.00 -28.53
C ARG A 136 -20.38 -17.52 -27.13
N ILE A 137 -19.47 -18.29 -26.52
CA ILE A 137 -19.63 -18.82 -25.16
C ILE A 137 -19.79 -17.68 -24.13
N TRP A 138 -19.13 -16.54 -24.35
CA TRP A 138 -19.21 -15.40 -23.45
C TRP A 138 -20.66 -14.91 -23.22
N ASP A 139 -21.56 -14.98 -24.20
CA ASP A 139 -22.93 -14.46 -24.00
C ASP A 139 -23.74 -15.33 -23.03
N ASP A 140 -23.70 -16.65 -23.20
CA ASP A 140 -24.59 -17.59 -22.51
C ASP A 140 -23.98 -18.27 -21.28
N ALA A 141 -22.65 -18.18 -21.09
CA ALA A 141 -21.98 -18.94 -20.04
C ALA A 141 -22.23 -18.43 -18.61
N ALA A 142 -21.94 -19.29 -17.63
CA ALA A 142 -21.91 -18.94 -16.21
C ALA A 142 -20.77 -17.94 -15.90
N SER A 143 -20.91 -17.19 -14.80
CA SER A 143 -19.99 -16.09 -14.44
C SER A 143 -18.52 -16.49 -14.38
N ALA A 144 -18.21 -17.68 -13.85
CA ALA A 144 -16.82 -18.16 -13.76
C ALA A 144 -16.16 -18.37 -15.15
N VAL A 145 -16.93 -18.80 -16.15
CA VAL A 145 -16.46 -18.99 -17.52
C VAL A 145 -16.40 -17.63 -18.24
N LYS A 146 -17.40 -16.76 -18.02
CA LYS A 146 -17.41 -15.37 -18.54
C LYS A 146 -16.15 -14.60 -18.12
N LEU A 147 -15.69 -14.78 -16.88
CA LEU A 147 -14.44 -14.18 -16.40
C LEU A 147 -13.21 -14.62 -17.22
N CYS A 148 -13.13 -15.91 -17.55
CA CYS A 148 -12.07 -16.42 -18.42
C CYS A 148 -12.18 -15.84 -19.85
N CYS A 149 -13.39 -15.68 -20.39
CA CYS A 149 -13.61 -15.01 -21.68
C CYS A 149 -13.14 -13.56 -21.67
N VAL A 150 -13.43 -12.80 -20.60
CA VAL A 150 -12.94 -11.42 -20.42
C VAL A 150 -11.40 -11.40 -20.39
N LYS A 151 -10.76 -12.35 -19.71
CA LYS A 151 -9.30 -12.46 -19.68
C LYS A 151 -8.71 -12.80 -21.04
N PHE A 152 -9.35 -13.69 -21.79
CA PHE A 152 -8.99 -14.02 -23.16
C PHE A 152 -9.10 -12.78 -24.06
N ALA A 153 -10.21 -12.06 -24.01
CA ALA A 153 -10.41 -10.81 -24.75
C ALA A 153 -9.31 -9.78 -24.42
N GLN A 154 -8.97 -9.61 -23.14
CA GLN A 154 -7.87 -8.73 -22.72
C GLN A 154 -6.53 -9.10 -23.40
N ARG A 155 -6.21 -10.40 -23.49
CA ARG A 155 -4.98 -10.87 -24.16
C ARG A 155 -5.02 -10.62 -25.68
N VAL A 156 -6.17 -10.83 -26.31
CA VAL A 156 -6.37 -10.55 -27.74
C VAL A 156 -6.22 -9.06 -28.03
N VAL A 157 -6.86 -8.19 -27.25
CA VAL A 157 -6.75 -6.73 -27.37
C VAL A 157 -5.29 -6.30 -27.23
N LEU A 158 -4.56 -6.79 -26.22
CA LEU A 158 -3.13 -6.49 -26.06
C LEU A 158 -2.29 -6.86 -27.28
N ALA A 159 -2.56 -8.02 -27.87
CA ALA A 159 -1.81 -8.55 -28.99
C ALA A 159 -2.13 -7.82 -30.31
N GLN A 160 -3.37 -7.38 -30.52
CA GLN A 160 -3.84 -6.79 -31.77
C GLN A 160 -3.74 -5.25 -31.83
N THR A 161 -3.58 -4.55 -30.70
CA THR A 161 -3.50 -3.06 -30.63
C THR A 161 -2.08 -2.49 -30.79
N THR A 162 -1.12 -3.22 -31.38
CA THR A 162 0.22 -2.68 -31.64
C THR A 162 0.20 -1.46 -32.56
N ALA A 163 1.20 -0.57 -32.43
CA ALA A 163 1.38 0.68 -33.17
C ALA A 163 1.65 0.52 -34.70
N THR A 164 1.18 -0.55 -35.32
CA THR A 164 1.42 -0.86 -36.74
C THR A 164 0.08 -1.11 -37.44
N SER A 165 -0.10 -0.39 -38.53
CA SER A 165 -1.31 -0.13 -39.31
C SER A 165 -1.93 -1.34 -40.02
N LEU A 166 -2.56 -2.27 -39.27
CA LEU A 166 -3.55 -3.18 -39.85
C LEU A 166 -4.95 -2.84 -39.33
N GLU A 167 -5.66 -2.00 -40.09
CA GLU A 167 -7.00 -1.48 -39.77
C GLU A 167 -7.99 -2.58 -39.36
N LYS A 168 -7.93 -3.76 -39.99
CA LYS A 168 -8.83 -4.88 -39.69
C LYS A 168 -8.63 -5.47 -38.29
N LEU A 169 -7.39 -5.65 -37.85
CA LEU A 169 -7.09 -6.20 -36.53
C LEU A 169 -7.31 -5.15 -35.44
N GLU A 170 -7.02 -3.88 -35.73
CA GLU A 170 -7.28 -2.77 -34.83
C GLU A 170 -8.79 -2.55 -34.60
N ALA A 171 -9.60 -2.63 -35.66
CA ALA A 171 -11.06 -2.57 -35.56
C ALA A 171 -11.62 -3.72 -34.73
N GLU A 172 -11.14 -4.96 -34.94
CA GLU A 172 -11.54 -6.11 -34.13
C GLU A 172 -11.17 -5.92 -32.66
N ALA A 173 -9.94 -5.48 -32.36
CA ALA A 173 -9.48 -5.24 -31.00
C ALA A 173 -10.27 -4.13 -30.30
N THR A 174 -10.62 -3.06 -31.04
CA THR A 174 -11.45 -1.97 -30.53
C THR A 174 -12.86 -2.47 -30.21
N GLY A 175 -13.48 -3.25 -31.10
CA GLY A 175 -14.79 -3.85 -30.85
C GLY A 175 -14.79 -4.82 -29.65
N LEU A 176 -13.71 -5.59 -29.45
CA LEU A 176 -13.54 -6.44 -28.27
C LEU A 176 -13.37 -5.62 -26.99
N LEU A 177 -12.63 -4.52 -27.05
CA LEU A 177 -12.51 -3.60 -25.92
C LEU A 177 -13.86 -2.98 -25.56
N ASP A 178 -14.63 -2.53 -26.54
CA ASP A 178 -15.98 -1.98 -26.30
C ASP A 178 -16.88 -3.04 -25.67
N ARG A 179 -16.85 -4.28 -26.14
CA ARG A 179 -17.58 -5.40 -25.52
C ARG A 179 -17.16 -5.65 -24.06
N MET A 180 -15.88 -5.56 -23.74
CA MET A 180 -15.42 -5.66 -22.35
C MET A 180 -15.95 -4.50 -21.50
N LEU A 181 -15.91 -3.27 -22.02
CA LEU A 181 -16.34 -2.07 -21.32
C LEU A 181 -17.86 -1.98 -21.13
N ASN A 182 -18.65 -2.62 -22.01
CA ASN A 182 -20.11 -2.72 -21.86
C ASN A 182 -20.52 -3.35 -20.52
N VAL A 183 -19.72 -4.26 -19.96
CA VAL A 183 -19.96 -4.83 -18.61
C VAL A 183 -20.10 -3.73 -17.55
N LEU A 184 -19.31 -2.65 -17.68
CA LEU A 184 -19.36 -1.50 -16.78
C LEU A 184 -20.53 -0.56 -17.12
N GLN A 185 -20.83 -0.38 -18.41
CA GLN A 185 -21.88 0.55 -18.87
C GLN A 185 -23.29 0.00 -18.60
N ASP A 186 -23.50 -1.30 -18.79
CA ASP A 186 -24.77 -2.00 -18.54
C ASP A 186 -25.09 -2.15 -17.05
N ASN A 187 -24.21 -1.70 -16.16
CA ASN A 187 -24.35 -1.79 -14.70
C ASN A 187 -24.70 -3.21 -14.25
N SER A 188 -23.96 -4.21 -14.77
CA SER A 188 -24.17 -5.61 -14.42
C SER A 188 -24.21 -5.79 -12.90
N SER A 189 -25.18 -6.56 -12.41
CA SER A 189 -25.30 -6.88 -10.98
C SER A 189 -24.27 -7.91 -10.51
N ASP A 190 -23.52 -8.49 -11.44
CA ASP A 190 -22.51 -9.50 -11.16
C ASP A 190 -21.15 -8.86 -10.86
N ALA A 191 -20.89 -8.64 -9.56
CA ALA A 191 -19.64 -8.06 -9.09
C ALA A 191 -18.40 -8.85 -9.53
N LEU A 192 -18.50 -10.17 -9.73
CA LEU A 192 -17.35 -10.99 -10.14
C LEU A 192 -16.88 -10.62 -11.54
N ILE A 193 -17.81 -10.38 -12.46
CA ILE A 193 -17.47 -9.98 -13.84
C ILE A 193 -17.00 -8.53 -13.86
N VAL A 194 -17.65 -7.63 -13.10
CA VAL A 194 -17.24 -6.24 -12.99
C VAL A 194 -15.81 -6.13 -12.43
N ASP A 195 -15.54 -6.74 -11.28
CA ASP A 195 -14.21 -6.75 -10.67
C ASP A 195 -13.18 -7.42 -11.59
N GLY A 196 -13.56 -8.51 -12.25
CA GLY A 196 -12.74 -9.19 -13.25
C GLY A 196 -12.33 -8.29 -14.42
N THR A 197 -13.30 -7.55 -14.99
CA THR A 197 -13.07 -6.59 -16.06
C THR A 197 -12.18 -5.45 -15.57
N LEU A 198 -12.50 -4.84 -14.42
CA LEU A 198 -11.69 -3.75 -13.83
C LEU A 198 -10.23 -4.16 -13.62
N ASN A 199 -9.97 -5.39 -13.16
CA ASN A 199 -8.61 -5.91 -12.99
C ASN A 199 -7.87 -6.16 -14.32
N CYS A 200 -8.58 -6.32 -15.44
CA CYS A 200 -7.99 -6.52 -16.76
C CYS A 200 -7.62 -5.18 -17.46
N LEU A 201 -8.24 -4.06 -17.08
CA LEU A 201 -8.03 -2.74 -17.69
C LEU A 201 -6.66 -2.08 -17.42
N PRO A 202 -6.04 -2.12 -16.22
CA PRO A 202 -4.84 -1.33 -15.96
C PRO A 202 -3.64 -1.70 -16.83
N ILE A 203 -3.51 -2.98 -17.19
CA ILE A 203 -2.45 -3.42 -18.12
C ILE A 203 -2.69 -2.93 -19.55
N LEU A 204 -3.95 -2.83 -20.00
CA LEU A 204 -4.30 -2.23 -21.30
C LEU A 204 -3.91 -0.75 -21.32
N VAL A 205 -4.29 0.00 -20.28
CA VAL A 205 -3.94 1.42 -20.15
C VAL A 205 -2.42 1.62 -20.12
N ARG A 206 -1.69 0.78 -19.37
CA ARG A 206 -0.23 0.87 -19.23
C ARG A 206 0.51 0.56 -20.53
N THR A 207 0.07 -0.45 -21.27
CA THR A 207 0.81 -0.95 -22.45
C THR A 207 0.33 -0.35 -23.77
N ARG A 208 -0.88 0.23 -23.80
CA ARG A 208 -1.55 0.74 -25.00
C ARG A 208 -2.22 2.10 -24.74
N PRO A 209 -1.46 3.21 -24.81
CA PRO A 209 -1.98 4.56 -24.56
C PRO A 209 -3.19 4.94 -25.42
N SER A 210 -3.26 4.46 -26.68
CA SER A 210 -4.39 4.72 -27.59
C SER A 210 -5.74 4.23 -27.06
N THR A 211 -5.76 3.22 -26.20
CA THR A 211 -6.97 2.69 -25.56
C THR A 211 -7.32 3.40 -24.25
N SER A 212 -6.38 4.16 -23.68
CA SER A 212 -6.49 4.76 -22.34
C SER A 212 -7.70 5.67 -22.20
N THR A 213 -7.91 6.60 -23.14
CA THR A 213 -9.02 7.57 -23.06
C THR A 213 -10.38 6.89 -23.03
N ARG A 214 -10.56 5.85 -23.84
CA ARG A 214 -11.80 5.07 -23.90
C ARG A 214 -12.05 4.31 -22.59
N ILE A 215 -11.01 3.66 -22.07
CA ILE A 215 -11.08 2.94 -20.79
C ILE A 215 -11.39 3.91 -19.64
N LEU A 216 -10.70 5.05 -19.60
CA LEU A 216 -10.88 6.05 -18.55
C LEU A 216 -12.30 6.63 -18.55
N ASN A 217 -12.85 6.95 -19.72
CA ASN A 217 -14.23 7.42 -19.84
C ASN A 217 -15.25 6.38 -19.35
N ALA A 218 -15.04 5.10 -19.66
CA ALA A 218 -15.90 4.03 -19.17
C ALA A 218 -15.80 3.83 -17.65
N VAL A 219 -14.60 3.91 -17.08
CA VAL A 219 -14.38 3.78 -15.63
C VAL A 219 -14.93 4.99 -14.86
N ILE A 220 -14.78 6.20 -15.38
CA ILE A 220 -15.34 7.42 -14.77
C ILE A 220 -16.88 7.41 -14.85
N GLY A 221 -17.44 6.92 -15.96
CA GLY A 221 -18.89 6.76 -16.12
C GLY A 221 -19.49 5.62 -15.28
N PHE A 222 -18.67 4.71 -14.77
CA PHE A 222 -19.12 3.59 -13.94
C PHE A 222 -19.44 4.05 -12.51
N ASN A 223 -20.66 3.77 -12.06
CA ASN A 223 -21.08 4.08 -10.69
C ASN A 223 -21.39 2.79 -9.92
N PRO A 224 -20.47 2.31 -9.05
CA PRO A 224 -20.64 1.07 -8.29
C PRO A 224 -21.78 1.14 -7.25
N LEU A 225 -22.26 2.35 -6.92
CA LEU A 225 -23.32 2.57 -5.94
C LEU A 225 -24.74 2.51 -6.53
N LYS A 226 -24.89 2.39 -7.85
CA LYS A 226 -26.22 2.22 -8.47
C LYS A 226 -26.96 0.97 -7.97
N LEU A 227 -26.24 -0.09 -7.58
CA LEU A 227 -26.83 -1.27 -6.94
C LEU A 227 -27.42 -0.99 -5.54
N ALA A 228 -27.01 0.10 -4.88
CA ALA A 228 -27.53 0.49 -3.57
C ALA A 228 -28.93 1.13 -3.65
N ASN A 229 -29.45 1.40 -4.85
CA ASN A 229 -30.82 1.88 -5.06
C ASN A 229 -31.87 0.75 -4.97
N SER A 230 -31.42 -0.52 -4.89
CA SER A 230 -32.24 -1.71 -4.65
C SER A 230 -32.27 -2.02 -3.13
N PRO A 231 -33.28 -2.71 -2.56
CA PRO A 231 -33.31 -3.05 -1.14
C PRO A 231 -31.98 -3.63 -0.65
N LEU A 232 -31.35 -2.91 0.30
CA LEU A 232 -29.99 -3.12 0.78
C LEU A 232 -29.88 -4.40 1.63
N THR A 233 -29.75 -5.54 0.97
CA THR A 233 -29.35 -6.79 1.65
C THR A 233 -27.86 -6.73 2.05
N PRO A 234 -27.43 -7.44 3.12
CA PRO A 234 -26.01 -7.55 3.48
C PRO A 234 -25.13 -8.03 2.33
N LYS A 235 -25.62 -8.96 1.51
CA LYS A 235 -24.93 -9.47 0.31
C LYS A 235 -24.67 -8.36 -0.71
N ILE A 236 -25.69 -7.58 -1.06
CA ILE A 236 -25.56 -6.47 -2.03
C ILE A 236 -24.59 -5.40 -1.51
N ARG A 237 -24.59 -5.12 -0.21
CA ARG A 237 -23.64 -4.19 0.42
C ARG A 237 -22.19 -4.65 0.26
N VAL A 238 -21.93 -5.95 0.43
CA VAL A 238 -20.57 -6.51 0.24
C VAL A 238 -20.16 -6.43 -1.23
N LEU A 239 -21.06 -6.78 -2.16
CA LEU A 239 -20.80 -6.70 -3.60
C LEU A 239 -20.49 -5.26 -4.06
N ALA A 240 -21.30 -4.28 -3.63
CA ALA A 240 -21.08 -2.87 -3.95
C ALA A 240 -19.75 -2.34 -3.38
N LYS A 241 -19.40 -2.74 -2.14
CA LYS A 241 -18.10 -2.41 -1.54
C LYS A 241 -16.92 -3.05 -2.28
N SER A 242 -17.07 -4.28 -2.78
CA SER A 242 -16.04 -4.94 -3.58
C SER A 242 -15.75 -4.14 -4.86
N MET A 243 -16.81 -3.85 -5.63
CA MET A 243 -16.70 -3.08 -6.88
C MET A 243 -16.11 -1.68 -6.63
N GLU A 244 -16.60 -0.97 -5.61
CA GLU A 244 -16.07 0.34 -5.23
C GLU A 244 -14.57 0.28 -4.89
N LYS A 245 -14.15 -0.70 -4.09
CA LYS A 245 -12.75 -0.88 -3.72
C LYS A 245 -11.87 -1.17 -4.94
N THR A 246 -12.32 -2.04 -5.85
CA THR A 246 -11.57 -2.37 -7.07
C THR A 246 -11.48 -1.15 -8.01
N THR A 247 -12.58 -0.41 -8.21
CA THR A 247 -12.58 0.82 -9.00
C THR A 247 -11.64 1.88 -8.39
N ARG A 248 -11.69 2.08 -7.07
CA ARG A 248 -10.79 3.01 -6.36
C ARG A 248 -9.33 2.61 -6.54
N MET A 249 -9.00 1.33 -6.36
CA MET A 249 -7.64 0.84 -6.54
C MET A 249 -7.13 1.07 -7.96
N LEU A 250 -7.97 0.81 -8.97
CA LEU A 250 -7.67 1.10 -10.37
C LEU A 250 -7.37 2.59 -10.58
N LEU A 251 -8.24 3.49 -10.11
CA LEU A 251 -8.05 4.93 -10.24
C LEU A 251 -6.78 5.43 -9.53
N ILE A 252 -6.47 4.92 -8.34
CA ILE A 252 -5.22 5.25 -7.64
C ILE A 252 -4.01 4.79 -8.46
N HIS A 253 -4.04 3.58 -9.02
CA HIS A 253 -2.96 3.07 -9.85
C HIS A 253 -2.77 3.89 -11.14
N LEU A 254 -3.87 4.39 -11.72
CA LEU A 254 -3.83 5.29 -12.88
C LEU A 254 -3.33 6.69 -12.51
N LEU A 255 -3.68 7.23 -11.34
CA LEU A 255 -3.25 8.55 -10.86
C LEU A 255 -1.79 8.61 -10.41
N LYS A 256 -1.24 7.50 -9.89
CA LYS A 256 0.18 7.40 -9.54
C LYS A 256 1.11 7.37 -10.77
N ARG A 257 0.54 7.29 -11.98
CA ARG A 257 1.29 7.38 -13.24
C ARG A 257 1.52 8.86 -13.58
N ASP A 258 2.71 9.21 -14.05
CA ASP A 258 3.05 10.59 -14.43
C ASP A 258 1.96 11.20 -15.34
N PRO A 259 1.38 12.35 -14.96
CA PRO A 259 0.32 13.04 -15.73
C PRO A 259 0.73 13.44 -17.16
N HIS A 260 2.02 13.39 -17.48
CA HIS A 260 2.57 13.92 -18.72
C HIS A 260 2.19 13.08 -19.95
N GLU A 261 2.05 11.76 -19.87
CA GLU A 261 1.79 10.94 -21.08
C GLU A 261 0.35 10.98 -21.59
N ILE A 262 -0.64 11.21 -20.72
CA ILE A 262 -2.06 11.14 -21.11
C ILE A 262 -2.54 12.49 -21.69
N LEU A 263 -1.98 13.61 -21.22
CA LEU A 263 -2.30 14.93 -21.79
C LEU A 263 -1.56 15.22 -23.10
N ASP A 264 -0.38 14.66 -23.32
CA ASP A 264 0.45 14.98 -24.51
C ASP A 264 -0.17 14.46 -25.82
N ASP A 265 -0.92 13.35 -25.78
CA ASP A 265 -1.59 12.81 -26.98
C ASP A 265 -2.82 13.64 -27.40
N ASN A 266 -3.55 14.19 -26.43
CA ASN A 266 -4.64 15.13 -26.69
C ASN A 266 -4.11 16.53 -27.05
N GLY A 267 -2.98 16.93 -26.48
CA GLY A 267 -2.27 18.16 -26.80
C GLY A 267 -1.73 18.13 -28.23
N ARG A 268 -1.14 17.01 -28.67
CA ARG A 268 -0.65 16.84 -30.04
C ARG A 268 -1.78 16.83 -31.07
N LYS A 269 -2.92 16.17 -30.81
CA LYS A 269 -4.07 16.18 -31.74
C LYS A 269 -4.74 17.55 -31.84
N ARG A 270 -4.83 18.31 -30.74
CA ARG A 270 -5.30 19.71 -30.77
C ARG A 270 -4.31 20.64 -31.46
N ALA A 271 -3.01 20.48 -31.17
CA ALA A 271 -1.95 21.25 -31.81
C ALA A 271 -1.90 21.00 -33.33
N PHE A 272 -2.08 19.76 -33.80
CA PHE A 272 -2.13 19.47 -35.24
C PHE A 272 -3.37 20.07 -35.93
N ALA A 273 -4.52 20.12 -35.25
CA ALA A 273 -5.73 20.76 -35.77
C ALA A 273 -5.63 22.30 -35.78
N GLU A 274 -5.05 22.90 -34.73
CA GLU A 274 -4.77 24.34 -34.66
C GLU A 274 -3.69 24.77 -35.65
N GLN A 275 -2.68 23.92 -35.90
CA GLN A 275 -1.59 24.21 -36.83
C GLN A 275 -2.03 24.07 -38.30
N GLN A 276 -3.03 23.22 -38.60
CA GLN A 276 -3.70 23.20 -39.90
C GLN A 276 -4.66 24.38 -40.09
N ALA A 277 -5.32 24.86 -39.03
CA ALA A 277 -6.15 26.07 -39.08
C ALA A 277 -5.32 27.37 -39.20
N ALA A 278 -4.14 27.42 -38.57
CA ALA A 278 -3.23 28.56 -38.62
C ALA A 278 -2.49 28.72 -39.96
N TYR A 279 -2.43 27.67 -40.79
CA TYR A 279 -1.88 27.75 -42.15
C TYR A 279 -2.89 28.25 -43.20
N ALA A 280 -4.20 28.28 -42.87
CA ALA A 280 -5.26 28.73 -43.77
C ALA A 280 -5.63 30.22 -43.62
N GLY A 281 -5.19 30.89 -42.55
CA GLY A 281 -5.46 32.30 -42.27
C GLY A 281 -4.18 33.12 -42.19
N GLY A 282 -3.88 33.89 -43.23
CA GLY A 282 -2.72 34.76 -43.29
C GLY A 282 -2.79 35.98 -42.35
N ASP A 283 -1.59 36.49 -42.06
CA ASP A 283 -1.20 37.83 -41.59
C ASP A 283 -1.09 38.17 -40.09
N ALA A 284 0.18 38.15 -39.67
CA ALA A 284 0.94 39.26 -39.08
C ALA A 284 0.59 39.81 -37.67
N LYS A 285 1.39 39.37 -36.68
CA LYS A 285 2.23 40.28 -35.86
C LYS A 285 3.32 39.50 -35.11
N ARG A 286 4.54 39.55 -35.64
CA ARG A 286 5.77 39.12 -34.96
C ARG A 286 6.04 40.03 -33.77
N GLN A 287 6.03 39.48 -32.55
CA GLN A 287 6.82 40.03 -31.43
C GLN A 287 8.07 39.18 -31.27
N LYS A 288 9.20 39.79 -31.61
CA LYS A 288 10.56 39.26 -31.46
C LYS A 288 10.91 39.31 -29.96
N ILE A 289 10.95 38.16 -29.29
CA ILE A 289 11.64 38.04 -28.00
C ILE A 289 13.02 37.48 -28.31
N SER A 290 14.06 38.27 -28.08
CA SER A 290 15.45 37.87 -28.24
C SER A 290 15.82 36.76 -27.23
N PRO A 291 16.49 35.68 -27.65
CA PRO A 291 17.03 34.70 -26.71
C PRO A 291 18.24 35.31 -26.00
N GLN A 292 18.08 35.63 -24.71
CA GLN A 292 19.22 35.87 -23.83
C GLN A 292 20.01 34.57 -23.68
N HIS A 293 21.28 34.60 -24.06
CA HIS A 293 22.19 33.46 -23.93
C HIS A 293 22.52 33.28 -22.44
N ALA A 294 21.99 32.23 -21.82
CA ALA A 294 22.38 31.84 -20.47
C ALA A 294 23.79 31.23 -20.52
N VAL A 295 24.76 31.95 -19.95
CA VAL A 295 26.12 31.44 -19.76
C VAL A 295 26.06 30.33 -18.70
N PRO A 296 26.65 29.13 -18.92
CA PRO A 296 26.66 28.08 -17.90
C PRO A 296 27.41 28.57 -16.65
N GLN A 297 26.75 28.65 -15.49
CA GLN A 297 27.45 28.88 -14.23
C GLN A 297 28.22 27.61 -13.84
N VAL A 298 29.54 27.73 -13.74
CA VAL A 298 30.43 26.64 -13.35
C VAL A 298 30.55 26.65 -11.83
N ASN A 299 30.03 25.63 -11.15
CA ASN A 299 30.17 25.52 -9.71
C ASN A 299 31.60 25.15 -9.29
N PRO A 300 32.15 25.73 -8.22
CA PRO A 300 33.46 25.34 -7.72
C PRO A 300 33.41 23.93 -7.10
N ASN A 301 34.42 23.10 -7.40
CA ASN A 301 34.53 21.76 -6.83
C ASN A 301 34.80 21.83 -5.31
N ALA A 302 34.19 20.94 -4.53
CA ALA A 302 34.49 20.81 -3.11
C ALA A 302 35.96 20.35 -2.89
N PRO A 303 36.64 20.81 -1.82
CA PRO A 303 37.99 20.39 -1.51
C PRO A 303 38.00 18.92 -1.03
N GLY A 304 38.69 18.05 -1.77
CA GLY A 304 38.82 16.61 -1.48
C GLY A 304 39.32 15.81 -2.68
N PRO A 305 39.64 14.51 -2.54
CA PRO A 305 40.02 13.65 -3.66
C PRO A 305 38.84 13.48 -4.63
N ASN A 306 38.78 14.34 -5.64
CA ASN A 306 37.69 14.35 -6.60
C ASN A 306 37.84 13.20 -7.62
N SER A 307 36.87 12.28 -7.59
CA SER A 307 36.67 11.24 -8.61
C SER A 307 36.56 11.87 -10.02
N LEU A 308 36.99 11.14 -11.06
CA LEU A 308 36.88 11.62 -12.45
C LEU A 308 35.44 11.98 -12.81
N ALA A 309 34.45 11.27 -12.29
CA ALA A 309 33.03 11.59 -12.49
C ALA A 309 32.65 13.00 -11.98
N ALA A 310 33.21 13.44 -10.85
CA ALA A 310 32.94 14.76 -10.29
C ALA A 310 33.55 15.89 -11.15
N ILE A 311 34.65 15.62 -11.87
CA ILE A 311 35.32 16.61 -12.72
C ILE A 311 34.49 16.92 -13.96
N TYR A 312 33.91 15.90 -14.58
CA TYR A 312 33.09 16.01 -15.81
C TYR A 312 31.64 16.41 -15.53
N THR A 313 31.21 16.40 -14.27
CA THR A 313 29.88 16.82 -13.88
C THR A 313 29.81 18.35 -13.77
N LEU A 314 29.05 18.97 -14.68
CA LEU A 314 28.78 20.42 -14.71
C LEU A 314 27.33 20.76 -14.34
N THR A 315 26.55 19.78 -13.86
CA THR A 315 25.13 19.94 -13.50
C THR A 315 24.90 19.76 -12.00
N ASP A 316 23.95 20.52 -11.44
CA ASP A 316 23.55 20.46 -10.03
C ASP A 316 22.41 19.47 -9.75
N SER A 317 21.96 18.78 -10.79
CA SER A 317 20.83 17.85 -10.67
C SER A 317 21.29 16.51 -10.09
N VAL A 318 20.97 16.30 -8.80
CA VAL A 318 21.32 15.08 -8.03
C VAL A 318 20.90 13.79 -8.74
N GLY A 319 19.79 13.80 -9.50
CA GLY A 319 19.31 12.64 -10.25
C GLY A 319 20.12 12.27 -11.50
N LEU A 320 20.77 13.24 -12.15
CA LEU A 320 21.64 12.98 -13.31
C LEU A 320 23.08 12.63 -12.88
N GLN A 321 23.50 13.06 -11.69
CA GLN A 321 24.81 12.73 -11.13
C GLN A 321 24.96 11.24 -10.77
N GLY A 322 23.85 10.57 -10.43
CA GLY A 322 23.81 9.12 -10.15
C GLY A 322 23.41 8.24 -11.33
N PHE A 323 23.27 8.79 -12.54
CA PHE A 323 22.82 8.05 -13.70
C PHE A 323 23.96 7.26 -14.37
N ASP A 324 23.82 5.95 -14.44
CA ASP A 324 24.78 5.07 -15.12
C ASP A 324 24.49 4.99 -16.63
N ALA A 325 25.32 5.68 -17.42
CA ALA A 325 25.19 5.73 -18.86
C ALA A 325 25.44 4.38 -19.56
N THR A 326 26.04 3.39 -18.90
CA THR A 326 26.27 2.05 -19.47
C THR A 326 24.98 1.25 -19.65
N GLN A 327 23.92 1.62 -18.93
CA GLN A 327 22.60 0.98 -19.02
C GLN A 327 21.80 1.44 -20.26
N VAL A 328 22.30 2.43 -21.01
CA VAL A 328 21.63 2.95 -22.20
C VAL A 328 22.09 2.20 -23.46
N PRO A 329 21.17 1.59 -24.23
CA PRO A 329 21.51 0.94 -25.50
C PRO A 329 22.20 1.90 -26.48
N ALA A 330 23.32 1.46 -27.07
CA ALA A 330 24.20 2.29 -27.91
C ALA A 330 23.48 3.04 -29.05
N HIS A 331 22.46 2.43 -29.67
CA HIS A 331 21.70 3.07 -30.74
C HIS A 331 20.85 4.25 -30.25
N LEU A 332 20.35 4.21 -29.02
CA LEU A 332 19.63 5.32 -28.40
C LEU A 332 20.60 6.44 -28.01
N THR A 333 21.76 6.07 -27.46
CA THR A 333 22.84 7.02 -27.14
C THR A 333 23.27 7.80 -28.38
N ASN A 334 23.54 7.13 -29.50
CA ASN A 334 23.95 7.81 -30.73
C ASN A 334 22.89 8.79 -31.25
N ARG A 335 21.60 8.40 -31.24
CA ARG A 335 20.51 9.28 -31.67
C ARG A 335 20.35 10.48 -30.73
N LEU A 336 20.48 10.26 -29.43
CA LEU A 336 20.38 11.31 -28.42
C LEU A 336 21.57 12.28 -28.53
N VAL A 337 22.80 11.79 -28.68
CA VAL A 337 24.01 12.60 -28.85
C VAL A 337 23.93 13.46 -30.12
N VAL A 338 23.53 12.89 -31.26
CA VAL A 338 23.38 13.66 -32.50
C VAL A 338 22.29 14.72 -32.38
N SER A 339 21.14 14.38 -31.78
CA SER A 339 20.05 15.34 -31.62
C SER A 339 20.35 16.45 -30.61
N THR A 340 21.14 16.15 -29.57
CA THR A 340 21.55 17.14 -28.57
C THR A 340 22.65 18.04 -29.12
N LEU A 341 23.68 17.50 -29.77
CA LEU A 341 24.71 18.30 -30.45
C LEU A 341 24.14 19.24 -31.52
N ALA A 342 23.09 18.83 -32.23
CA ALA A 342 22.41 19.69 -33.20
C ALA A 342 21.67 20.89 -32.57
N ARG A 343 21.37 20.84 -31.26
CA ARG A 343 20.60 21.84 -30.52
C ARG A 343 21.44 22.66 -29.53
N VAL A 344 22.62 22.19 -29.17
CA VAL A 344 23.50 22.83 -28.19
C VAL A 344 24.21 24.03 -28.83
N ASP A 345 24.21 25.16 -28.13
CA ASP A 345 24.96 26.34 -28.55
C ASP A 345 26.48 26.08 -28.52
N LEU A 346 27.16 26.45 -29.60
CA LEU A 346 28.59 26.20 -29.79
C LEU A 346 29.44 26.99 -28.79
N GLN A 347 29.01 28.17 -28.35
CA GLN A 347 29.74 28.98 -27.37
C GLN A 347 29.59 28.41 -25.97
N ALA A 348 28.39 27.99 -25.57
CA ALA A 348 28.15 27.28 -24.32
C ALA A 348 28.97 25.97 -24.24
N LEU A 349 29.03 25.20 -25.32
CA LEU A 349 29.81 23.95 -25.39
C LEU A 349 31.32 24.22 -25.23
N LYS A 350 31.86 25.24 -25.92
CA LYS A 350 33.27 25.63 -25.78
C LYS A 350 33.59 26.12 -24.37
N GLY A 351 32.67 26.83 -23.72
CA GLY A 351 32.80 27.27 -22.33
C GLY A 351 32.87 26.09 -21.36
N ALA A 352 31.97 25.11 -21.51
CA ALA A 352 31.96 23.88 -20.72
C ALA A 352 33.25 23.06 -20.88
N ILE A 353 33.76 22.92 -22.11
CA ILE A 353 35.03 22.22 -22.39
C ILE A 353 36.22 22.93 -21.72
N ARG A 354 36.26 24.26 -21.77
CA ARG A 354 37.33 25.04 -21.10
C ARG A 354 37.29 24.84 -19.58
N ALA A 355 36.10 24.90 -18.98
CA ALA A 355 35.93 24.69 -17.54
C ALA A 355 36.41 23.31 -17.08
N ILE A 356 36.13 22.24 -17.84
CA ILE A 356 36.61 20.89 -17.53
C ILE A 356 38.14 20.81 -17.69
N ARG A 357 38.71 21.44 -18.73
CA ARG A 357 40.15 21.48 -18.95
C ARG A 357 40.88 22.18 -17.81
N ASP A 358 40.35 23.29 -17.33
CA ASP A 358 40.92 24.03 -16.20
C ASP A 358 40.89 23.18 -14.91
N ARG A 359 39.79 22.45 -14.66
CA ARG A 359 39.67 21.50 -13.54
C ARG A 359 40.68 20.34 -13.63
N LEU A 360 40.95 19.82 -14.83
CA LEU A 360 41.95 18.77 -15.05
C LEU A 360 43.37 19.30 -14.84
N ALA A 361 43.69 20.49 -15.33
CA ALA A 361 45.00 21.11 -15.17
C ALA A 361 45.34 21.37 -13.68
N VAL A 362 44.35 21.76 -12.86
CA VAL A 362 44.52 21.90 -11.41
C VAL A 362 44.84 20.55 -10.74
N LYS A 363 44.19 19.45 -11.18
CA LYS A 363 44.46 18.10 -10.67
C LYS A 363 45.85 17.60 -11.09
N GLU A 364 46.28 17.90 -12.30
CA GLU A 364 47.63 17.58 -12.78
C GLU A 364 48.71 18.38 -12.05
N ALA A 365 48.48 19.67 -11.76
CA ALA A 365 49.40 20.51 -11.01
C ALA A 365 49.53 20.13 -9.52
N ALA A 366 48.48 19.52 -8.93
CA ALA A 366 48.51 18.99 -7.57
C ALA A 366 49.30 17.67 -7.42
N ARG A 367 49.72 17.05 -8.53
CA ARG A 367 50.54 15.85 -8.52
C ARG A 367 52.02 16.24 -8.35
N GLN A 368 52.55 16.10 -7.13
CA GLN A 368 53.98 16.28 -6.86
C GLN A 368 54.82 15.34 -7.76
N PRO A 369 55.98 15.78 -8.27
CA PRO A 369 56.85 14.92 -9.06
C PRO A 369 57.37 13.76 -8.20
N ALA A 370 57.33 12.55 -8.76
CA ALA A 370 57.80 11.34 -8.08
C ALA A 370 59.28 11.50 -7.68
N LEU A 371 59.55 11.32 -6.38
CA LEU A 371 60.90 11.21 -5.83
C LEU A 371 61.59 9.98 -6.45
N ASN A 372 62.78 10.19 -7.00
CA ASN A 372 63.65 9.12 -7.47
C ASN A 372 64.08 8.25 -6.27
N PRO A 373 63.91 6.91 -6.35
CA PRO A 373 64.20 6.01 -5.23
C PRO A 373 65.70 5.80 -4.93
N GLU A 374 66.63 6.43 -5.66
CA GLU A 374 68.08 6.19 -5.53
C GLU A 374 68.85 7.19 -4.65
N THR A 375 68.21 8.13 -3.93
CA THR A 375 68.95 9.09 -3.08
C THR A 375 68.34 9.39 -1.69
N ALA A 376 67.51 8.50 -1.15
CA ALA A 376 67.00 8.67 0.22
C ALA A 376 67.94 7.99 1.25
N PRO A 377 68.40 8.69 2.32
CA PRO A 377 69.24 8.11 3.36
C PRO A 377 68.44 7.18 4.27
N LEU A 378 69.06 6.06 4.64
CA LEU A 378 68.63 5.14 5.68
C LEU A 378 68.72 5.82 7.06
N ASP A 379 67.60 5.88 7.78
CA ASP A 379 67.57 5.71 9.25
C ASP A 379 66.18 5.21 9.70
N VAL A 380 66.19 3.92 10.03
CA VAL A 380 65.55 3.14 11.11
C VAL A 380 64.78 4.01 12.15
N GLU A 381 63.57 3.71 12.66
CA GLU A 381 63.04 2.49 13.31
C GLU A 381 61.49 2.54 13.38
N GLU A 382 60.88 1.34 13.23
CA GLU A 382 59.79 0.70 14.03
C GLU A 382 58.53 1.52 14.38
N ASP A 383 57.29 1.02 14.36
CA ASP A 383 56.64 -0.27 14.10
C ASP A 383 55.12 0.04 13.98
N ASP A 384 54.29 -0.97 13.71
CA ASP A 384 52.83 -1.06 13.91
C ASP A 384 51.92 -0.94 12.67
N ASP A 385 51.67 -2.12 12.09
CA ASP A 385 50.36 -2.69 11.72
C ASP A 385 49.34 -1.89 10.90
N GLU A 386 49.28 -2.14 9.58
CA GLU A 386 48.00 -2.17 8.86
C GLU A 386 47.96 -3.26 7.77
N TYR A 387 46.95 -4.11 7.89
CA TYR A 387 46.71 -5.39 7.21
C TYR A 387 46.03 -5.20 5.84
N GLU A 388 46.65 -5.65 4.75
CA GLU A 388 46.01 -5.86 3.43
C GLU A 388 45.79 -7.35 3.18
N PRO A 389 44.57 -7.83 2.87
CA PRO A 389 44.39 -9.16 2.32
C PRO A 389 44.15 -9.07 0.80
N ASP A 390 45.06 -9.62 0.01
CA ASP A 390 44.78 -9.99 -1.38
C ASP A 390 45.14 -11.47 -1.64
N PHE A 391 44.12 -12.20 -2.09
CA PHE A 391 44.10 -13.46 -2.83
C PHE A 391 44.94 -14.67 -2.35
N THR A 392 44.26 -15.66 -1.76
CA THR A 392 44.74 -17.05 -1.74
C THR A 392 44.10 -17.91 -2.83
N ILE A 393 45.01 -18.49 -3.59
CA ILE A 393 44.97 -19.56 -4.59
C ILE A 393 44.14 -20.77 -4.13
N ALA A 394 43.49 -21.41 -5.10
CA ALA A 394 42.63 -22.59 -4.95
C ALA A 394 43.31 -23.78 -4.25
N GLU A 395 42.58 -24.41 -3.32
CA GLU A 395 42.97 -25.66 -2.67
C GLU A 395 42.54 -26.89 -3.49
N ASP A 396 43.42 -27.89 -3.56
CA ASP A 396 43.36 -29.11 -4.38
C ASP A 396 42.29 -30.14 -3.96
N GLU A 397 41.74 -30.86 -4.95
CA GLU A 397 40.66 -31.86 -4.84
C GLU A 397 40.98 -33.10 -3.98
N GLU A 398 42.23 -33.30 -3.56
CA GLU A 398 42.63 -34.45 -2.73
C GLU A 398 42.47 -34.20 -1.22
N GLN A 399 42.41 -32.94 -0.76
CA GLN A 399 42.15 -32.60 0.65
C GLN A 399 40.68 -32.69 1.06
N ILE A 400 39.75 -32.64 0.10
CA ILE A 400 38.31 -32.78 0.35
C ILE A 400 37.94 -34.27 0.56
N LYS A 401 38.57 -35.19 -0.17
CA LYS A 401 38.33 -36.63 -0.06
C LYS A 401 38.75 -37.21 1.30
N ASN A 402 39.78 -36.65 1.94
CA ASN A 402 40.22 -37.09 3.27
C ASN A 402 39.34 -36.60 4.44
N LYS A 403 38.39 -35.67 4.22
CA LYS A 403 37.48 -35.19 5.27
C LYS A 403 36.15 -35.97 5.34
N LEU A 404 35.89 -36.91 4.42
CA LEU A 404 34.64 -37.66 4.37
C LEU A 404 34.66 -39.04 5.06
N ASP A 405 35.83 -39.57 5.45
CA ASP A 405 35.96 -40.97 5.91
C ASP A 405 36.05 -41.12 7.44
N GLY A 406 35.60 -40.11 8.20
CA GLY A 406 35.91 -39.99 9.63
C GLY A 406 34.77 -39.52 10.54
N LYS A 407 33.55 -40.08 10.43
CA LYS A 407 32.57 -39.98 11.54
C LYS A 407 31.90 -41.33 11.87
N PRO A 408 31.70 -41.64 13.17
CA PRO A 408 31.16 -42.93 13.63
C PRO A 408 29.65 -43.03 13.41
N ARG A 409 29.19 -44.28 13.30
CA ARG A 409 27.78 -44.71 13.38
C ARG A 409 27.12 -44.18 14.67
N GLU A 410 26.02 -43.46 14.51
CA GLU A 410 24.94 -43.40 15.51
C GLU A 410 23.74 -44.14 14.94
N GLU A 411 23.44 -45.27 15.58
CA GLU A 411 22.18 -46.01 15.43
C GLU A 411 21.08 -45.32 16.25
N ASP A 412 19.83 -45.56 15.83
CA ASP A 412 18.54 -45.17 16.42
C ASP A 412 17.90 -43.83 16.00
N GLN A 413 17.30 -43.86 14.79
CA GLN A 413 16.08 -43.12 14.50
C GLN A 413 14.97 -44.09 14.04
N PRO A 414 13.73 -43.95 14.54
CA PRO A 414 12.63 -44.83 14.18
C PRO A 414 12.25 -44.67 12.69
N GLN A 415 12.03 -45.81 12.02
CA GLN A 415 11.51 -45.87 10.65
C GLN A 415 10.22 -45.04 10.52
N ILE A 416 10.25 -44.01 9.69
CA ILE A 416 9.05 -43.28 9.27
C ILE A 416 8.51 -43.98 8.02
N ASP A 417 7.31 -44.53 8.14
CA ASP A 417 6.58 -45.22 7.07
C ASP A 417 6.47 -44.37 5.79
N ALA A 418 6.83 -44.97 4.65
CA ALA A 418 6.78 -44.39 3.31
C ALA A 418 5.36 -44.01 2.81
N ALA A 419 4.34 -44.14 3.66
CA ALA A 419 2.96 -43.73 3.39
C ALA A 419 2.69 -42.23 3.67
N SER A 420 3.64 -41.47 4.25
CA SER A 420 3.46 -40.05 4.58
C SER A 420 3.90 -39.05 3.49
N LEU A 421 4.40 -39.52 2.34
CA LEU A 421 4.94 -38.67 1.26
C LEU A 421 3.93 -38.29 0.17
N THR A 422 2.64 -38.51 0.40
CA THR A 422 1.60 -37.81 -0.39
C THR A 422 1.64 -36.35 0.04
N LEU A 423 2.19 -35.48 -0.82
CA LEU A 423 2.11 -34.04 -0.67
C LEU A 423 0.63 -33.62 -0.80
N GLY A 424 -0.14 -33.82 0.26
CA GLY A 424 -1.30 -33.00 0.55
C GLY A 424 -0.86 -31.53 0.53
N THR A 425 -1.81 -30.63 0.30
CA THR A 425 -1.63 -29.17 0.29
C THR A 425 -0.51 -28.75 1.24
N TYR A 426 0.66 -28.38 0.70
CA TYR A 426 1.81 -27.96 1.49
C TYR A 426 1.40 -26.71 2.26
N LYS A 427 0.97 -26.92 3.50
CA LYS A 427 0.89 -25.89 4.52
C LYS A 427 2.27 -25.86 5.13
N LEU A 428 2.95 -24.72 5.03
CA LEU A 428 4.09 -24.49 5.91
C LEU A 428 3.67 -24.91 7.32
N PRO A 429 4.52 -25.63 8.07
CA PRO A 429 4.31 -25.81 9.48
C PRO A 429 3.99 -24.43 10.06
N ALA A 430 2.86 -24.30 10.75
CA ALA A 430 2.57 -23.05 11.42
C ALA A 430 3.81 -22.73 12.28
N PRO A 431 4.33 -21.49 12.22
CA PRO A 431 5.47 -21.13 13.04
C PRO A 431 5.17 -21.56 14.48
N PRO A 432 6.16 -22.07 15.24
CA PRO A 432 5.97 -22.41 16.63
C PRO A 432 5.20 -21.27 17.30
N PRO A 433 4.08 -21.55 17.98
CA PRO A 433 3.31 -20.48 18.62
C PRO A 433 4.27 -19.71 19.51
N LEU A 434 4.34 -18.40 19.31
CA LEU A 434 5.14 -17.55 20.17
C LEU A 434 4.67 -17.78 21.60
N ASN A 435 5.63 -18.03 22.51
CA ASN A 435 5.35 -18.04 23.94
C ASN A 435 4.64 -16.69 24.25
N PRO A 436 3.49 -16.67 24.95
CA PRO A 436 2.78 -15.45 25.34
C PRO A 436 3.70 -14.34 25.84
N ASP A 437 4.71 -14.68 26.65
CA ASP A 437 5.66 -13.72 27.20
C ASP A 437 6.55 -13.10 26.11
N SER A 438 7.02 -13.93 25.16
CA SER A 438 7.81 -13.47 24.02
C SER A 438 6.97 -12.62 23.05
N ALA A 439 5.70 -12.96 22.85
CA ALA A 439 4.76 -12.18 22.05
C ALA A 439 4.46 -10.82 22.71
N SER A 440 4.29 -10.79 24.04
CA SER A 440 4.12 -9.56 24.82
C SER A 440 5.35 -8.66 24.71
N ALA A 441 6.55 -9.22 24.91
CA ALA A 441 7.81 -8.47 24.82
C ALA A 441 8.03 -7.89 23.40
N ALA A 442 7.76 -8.68 22.36
CA ALA A 442 7.80 -8.22 20.98
C ALA A 442 6.77 -7.12 20.72
N GLY A 443 5.54 -7.27 21.22
CA GLY A 443 4.49 -6.25 21.12
C GLY A 443 4.87 -4.94 21.80
N GLN A 444 5.42 -4.99 23.01
CA GLN A 444 5.91 -3.81 23.74
C GLN A 444 7.05 -3.11 22.98
N MET A 445 7.96 -3.87 22.38
CA MET A 445 9.03 -3.31 21.54
C MET A 445 8.47 -2.64 20.28
N VAL A 446 7.46 -3.23 19.65
CA VAL A 446 6.79 -2.62 18.48
C VAL A 446 6.12 -1.30 18.89
N VAL A 447 5.36 -1.28 19.99
CA VAL A 447 4.73 -0.06 20.51
C VAL A 447 5.79 1.01 20.78
N ALA A 448 6.90 0.65 21.45
CA ALA A 448 8.00 1.59 21.72
C ALA A 448 8.58 2.19 20.43
N ARG A 449 8.89 1.36 19.43
CA ARG A 449 9.40 1.81 18.12
C ARG A 449 8.44 2.75 17.39
N VAL A 450 7.13 2.51 17.51
CA VAL A 450 6.12 3.39 16.90
C VAL A 450 6.12 4.77 17.57
N PHE A 451 6.27 4.84 18.90
CA PHE A 451 6.42 6.13 19.60
C PHE A 451 7.76 6.82 19.29
N ASP A 452 8.84 6.07 19.07
CA ASP A 452 10.10 6.65 18.60
C ASP A 452 9.95 7.25 17.19
N ALA A 453 9.23 6.56 16.29
CA ALA A 453 8.91 7.10 14.96
C ALA A 453 8.09 8.39 15.05
N LEU A 454 7.15 8.51 16.01
CA LEU A 454 6.40 9.76 16.25
C LEU A 454 7.27 10.94 16.68
N ARG A 455 8.41 10.68 17.33
CA ARG A 455 9.37 11.73 17.72
C ARG A 455 10.21 12.21 16.54
N VAL A 456 10.49 11.32 15.58
CA VAL A 456 11.28 11.63 14.37
C VAL A 456 10.44 12.35 13.30
N LEU A 457 9.14 12.04 13.22
CA LEU A 457 8.25 12.67 12.24
C LEU A 457 7.95 14.13 12.62
N GLU A 458 8.56 15.07 11.89
CA GLU A 458 8.34 16.51 12.04
C GLU A 458 6.88 16.92 11.78
N GLU A 459 6.42 17.96 12.47
CA GLU A 459 5.13 18.59 12.19
C GLU A 459 5.21 19.41 10.90
N PRO A 460 4.31 19.17 9.91
CA PRO A 460 4.34 19.95 8.69
C PRO A 460 4.05 21.43 8.99
N ALA A 461 4.93 22.32 8.55
CA ALA A 461 4.83 23.78 8.73
C ALA A 461 3.62 24.43 8.02
N ALA A 462 2.83 23.67 7.24
CA ALA A 462 1.75 24.18 6.41
C ALA A 462 0.36 23.91 7.01
N ARG A 463 -0.53 24.89 6.90
CA ARG A 463 -1.93 24.85 7.35
C ARG A 463 -2.63 23.54 6.99
N LYS A 464 -3.20 22.90 8.01
CA LYS A 464 -4.02 21.68 7.93
C LYS A 464 -5.18 21.89 6.96
N VAL A 465 -5.15 21.22 5.80
CA VAL A 465 -6.36 21.01 5.00
C VAL A 465 -7.21 20.02 5.77
N ARG A 466 -8.29 20.50 6.44
CA ARG A 466 -9.27 19.61 7.08
C ARG A 466 -9.76 18.63 6.03
N GLY A 467 -9.38 17.36 6.19
CA GLY A 467 -9.86 16.29 5.32
C GLY A 467 -11.38 16.22 5.38
N GLY A 468 -12.03 16.09 4.22
CA GLY A 468 -13.48 15.90 4.17
C GLY A 468 -13.92 14.63 4.90
N ILE A 469 -15.23 14.53 5.16
CA ILE A 469 -15.89 13.46 5.95
C ILE A 469 -15.57 12.03 5.46
N ASN A 470 -15.06 11.87 4.23
CA ASN A 470 -14.71 10.59 3.62
C ASN A 470 -13.21 10.22 3.65
N ARG A 471 -12.33 11.01 4.31
CA ARG A 471 -10.92 10.64 4.44
C ARG A 471 -10.81 9.47 5.42
N LEU A 472 -10.33 8.32 4.93
CA LEU A 472 -9.96 7.20 5.78
C LEU A 472 -8.84 7.64 6.72
N ALA A 473 -9.09 7.57 8.03
CA ALA A 473 -8.05 7.80 9.02
C ALA A 473 -6.89 6.82 8.80
N ALA A 474 -5.67 7.28 9.06
CA ALA A 474 -4.42 6.52 8.92
C ALA A 474 -3.92 6.23 7.49
N SER A 475 -4.43 6.92 6.46
CA SER A 475 -4.03 6.63 5.06
C SER A 475 -2.76 7.35 4.58
N SER A 476 -2.32 8.40 5.27
CA SER A 476 -1.21 9.27 4.83
C SER A 476 0.13 8.97 5.51
N TYR A 477 0.16 8.02 6.46
CA TYR A 477 1.35 7.68 7.25
C TYR A 477 2.03 8.91 7.90
N ASP A 478 1.29 10.01 8.08
CA ASP A 478 1.73 11.21 8.78
C ASP A 478 1.62 11.02 10.31
N LYS A 479 2.22 11.95 11.07
CA LYS A 479 2.17 11.96 12.54
C LYS A 479 0.73 11.82 13.06
N GLU A 480 -0.22 12.54 12.48
CA GLU A 480 -1.65 12.47 12.85
C GLU A 480 -2.28 11.10 12.55
N SER A 481 -1.94 10.48 11.41
CA SER A 481 -2.37 9.12 11.05
C SER A 481 -1.88 8.07 12.03
N ILE A 482 -0.59 8.14 12.39
CA ILE A 482 0.02 7.21 13.33
C ILE A 482 -0.57 7.41 14.73
N LEU A 483 -0.73 8.66 15.18
CA LEU A 483 -1.41 8.95 16.45
C LEU A 483 -2.84 8.38 16.46
N THR A 484 -3.63 8.63 15.41
CA THR A 484 -4.99 8.09 15.31
C THR A 484 -5.00 6.56 15.34
N PHE A 485 -4.01 5.93 14.69
CA PHE A 485 -3.85 4.48 14.69
C PHE A 485 -3.52 3.95 16.10
N ILE A 486 -2.55 4.52 16.80
CA ILE A 486 -2.17 4.09 18.16
C ILE A 486 -3.33 4.28 19.13
N THR A 487 -4.01 5.43 19.08
CA THR A 487 -5.19 5.70 19.91
C THR A 487 -6.24 4.61 19.69
N ARG A 488 -6.57 4.29 18.45
CA ARG A 488 -7.55 3.24 18.14
C ARG A 488 -7.06 1.83 18.45
N LEU A 489 -5.76 1.58 18.35
CA LEU A 489 -5.17 0.31 18.76
C LEU A 489 -5.33 0.11 20.28
N GLY A 490 -5.06 1.15 21.07
CA GLY A 490 -5.24 1.13 22.51
C GLY A 490 -6.70 1.02 22.96
N THR A 491 -7.65 1.64 22.25
CA THR A 491 -9.06 1.68 22.66
C THR A 491 -9.96 0.60 22.05
N ARG A 492 -9.72 0.19 20.79
CA ARG A 492 -10.62 -0.72 20.06
C ARG A 492 -10.12 -2.15 19.98
N ALA A 493 -8.80 -2.38 19.99
CA ALA A 493 -8.27 -3.73 19.78
C ALA A 493 -8.55 -4.66 20.97
N THR A 494 -8.69 -4.09 22.18
CA THR A 494 -8.98 -4.84 23.40
C THR A 494 -10.45 -4.77 23.83
N ALA A 495 -11.26 -3.98 23.13
CA ALA A 495 -12.69 -3.83 23.37
C ALA A 495 -13.43 -5.19 23.31
N GLY A 496 -14.01 -5.60 24.44
CA GLY A 496 -14.81 -6.83 24.55
C GLY A 496 -14.00 -8.14 24.69
N ILE A 497 -12.67 -8.07 24.76
CA ILE A 497 -11.78 -9.23 24.97
C ILE A 497 -11.24 -9.24 26.42
N GLU A 498 -11.34 -8.13 27.14
CA GLU A 498 -10.76 -7.93 28.47
C GLU A 498 -11.44 -8.75 29.59
N ASP A 499 -12.73 -9.14 29.43
CA ASP A 499 -13.52 -9.84 30.48
C ASP A 499 -14.08 -11.21 30.06
N VAL A 500 -13.47 -11.91 29.09
CA VAL A 500 -13.87 -13.30 28.78
C VAL A 500 -13.40 -14.24 29.91
N HIS A 501 -14.15 -14.30 31.01
CA HIS A 501 -14.08 -15.37 32.00
C HIS A 501 -14.86 -16.57 31.47
N VAL A 502 -14.16 -17.52 30.84
CA VAL A 502 -14.77 -18.80 30.45
C VAL A 502 -14.99 -19.63 31.73
N LYS A 503 -16.24 -19.65 32.21
CA LYS A 503 -16.71 -20.63 33.19
C LYS A 503 -16.86 -21.99 32.50
N ASP A 504 -15.77 -22.70 32.26
CA ASP A 504 -15.82 -24.12 31.92
C ASP A 504 -14.69 -24.88 32.63
N GLU A 505 -15.07 -25.67 33.62
CA GLU A 505 -14.18 -26.50 34.45
C GLU A 505 -13.51 -27.66 33.69
N ALA A 506 -13.74 -27.80 32.38
CA ALA A 506 -13.15 -28.85 31.54
C ALA A 506 -12.02 -28.38 30.61
N CYS A 507 -11.72 -27.07 30.54
CA CYS A 507 -10.80 -26.52 29.54
C CYS A 507 -9.73 -25.56 30.12
N ALA A 508 -9.24 -25.85 31.34
CA ALA A 508 -8.27 -25.02 32.04
C ALA A 508 -6.87 -24.91 31.38
N ALA A 509 -6.62 -25.57 30.25
CA ALA A 509 -5.30 -25.58 29.60
C ALA A 509 -5.14 -24.57 28.44
N LEU A 510 -6.18 -23.82 28.04
CA LEU A 510 -6.12 -22.96 26.83
C LEU A 510 -6.55 -21.50 27.00
N VAL A 511 -6.85 -21.03 28.22
CA VAL A 511 -7.12 -19.61 28.45
C VAL A 511 -5.83 -18.91 28.87
N LEU A 512 -5.05 -18.50 27.88
CA LEU A 512 -3.91 -17.61 28.08
C LEU A 512 -4.43 -16.16 28.22
N PRO A 513 -4.07 -15.41 29.29
CA PRO A 513 -4.39 -14.00 29.38
C PRO A 513 -3.77 -13.25 28.19
N SER A 514 -4.54 -12.35 27.58
CA SER A 514 -4.13 -11.60 26.39
C SER A 514 -2.79 -10.88 26.62
N PRO A 515 -1.72 -11.13 25.83
CA PRO A 515 -0.37 -10.67 26.11
C PRO A 515 -0.12 -9.18 25.78
N MET A 516 -1.10 -8.45 25.24
CA MET A 516 -1.01 -6.99 25.04
C MET A 516 -2.27 -6.32 25.59
N SER A 517 -2.21 -5.91 26.86
CA SER A 517 -3.28 -5.10 27.44
C SER A 517 -3.29 -3.71 26.80
N GLY A 518 -4.48 -3.23 26.41
CA GLY A 518 -4.67 -1.88 25.86
C GLY A 518 -4.13 -0.81 26.82
N ASP A 519 -4.11 -1.11 28.13
CA ASP A 519 -3.54 -0.24 29.15
C ASP A 519 -2.05 0.04 28.94
N VAL A 520 -1.25 -0.87 28.37
CA VAL A 520 0.16 -0.59 28.06
C VAL A 520 0.28 0.52 27.01
N ILE A 521 -0.57 0.50 25.99
CA ILE A 521 -0.61 1.55 24.97
C ILE A 521 -1.10 2.85 25.59
N ARG A 522 -2.12 2.80 26.46
CA ARG A 522 -2.65 3.97 27.17
C ARG A 522 -1.63 4.60 28.11
N GLU A 523 -0.80 3.82 28.82
CA GLU A 523 0.31 4.34 29.65
C GLU A 523 1.36 5.06 28.79
N ARG A 524 1.68 4.51 27.62
CA ARG A 524 2.61 5.15 26.68
C ARG A 524 2.02 6.43 26.09
N LEU A 525 0.73 6.43 25.74
CA LEU A 525 0.00 7.63 25.32
C LEU A 525 -0.02 8.70 26.42
N TYR A 526 -0.30 8.31 27.66
CA TYR A 526 -0.29 9.19 28.82
C TYR A 526 1.08 9.85 29.02
N SER A 527 2.15 9.04 29.04
CA SER A 527 3.53 9.54 29.15
C SER A 527 3.88 10.48 28.01
N TYR A 528 3.54 10.09 26.77
CA TYR A 528 3.77 10.92 25.59
C TYR A 528 2.99 12.24 25.65
N VAL A 529 1.74 12.27 26.12
CA VAL A 529 1.01 13.53 26.27
C VAL A 529 1.66 14.41 27.35
N LEU A 530 2.07 13.84 28.49
CA LEU A 530 2.63 14.61 29.60
C LEU A 530 4.00 15.23 29.32
N GLU A 531 4.83 14.60 28.48
CA GLU A 531 6.13 15.16 28.07
C GLU A 531 6.03 16.61 27.55
N ASP A 532 4.96 16.93 26.82
CA ASP A 532 4.68 18.29 26.33
C ASP A 532 3.17 18.50 26.16
N PHE A 533 2.44 18.55 27.27
CA PHE A 533 0.98 18.62 27.25
C PHE A 533 0.44 19.90 26.59
N ARG A 534 1.21 21.01 26.61
CA ARG A 534 0.80 22.28 26.00
C ARG A 534 0.72 22.16 24.48
N ARG A 535 1.71 21.53 23.84
CA ARG A 535 1.67 21.26 22.40
C ARG A 535 0.81 20.06 22.04
N ARG A 536 0.67 19.09 22.96
CA ARG A 536 -0.01 17.80 22.73
C ARG A 536 -1.45 17.74 23.23
N ILE A 537 -2.04 18.87 23.64
CA ILE A 537 -3.42 18.94 24.15
C ILE A 537 -4.46 18.39 23.15
N ASP A 538 -4.30 18.68 21.85
CA ASP A 538 -5.20 18.17 20.80
C ASP A 538 -5.21 16.64 20.75
N ILE A 539 -4.06 16.02 21.03
CA ILE A 539 -3.89 14.56 21.07
C ILE A 539 -4.61 14.00 22.29
N ALA A 540 -4.46 14.64 23.45
CA ALA A 540 -5.15 14.25 24.69
C ALA A 540 -6.67 14.30 24.52
N VAL A 541 -7.18 15.40 23.95
CA VAL A 541 -8.61 15.59 23.68
C VAL A 541 -9.12 14.55 22.66
N SER A 542 -8.39 14.32 21.57
CA SER A 542 -8.76 13.32 20.57
C SER A 542 -8.81 11.91 21.15
N TRP A 543 -7.82 11.56 21.99
CA TRP A 543 -7.79 10.29 22.69
C TRP A 543 -8.96 10.14 23.67
N LEU A 544 -9.23 11.14 24.51
CA LEU A 544 -10.35 11.11 25.44
C LEU A 544 -11.71 10.99 24.74
N ASN A 545 -11.88 11.66 23.60
CA ASN A 545 -13.09 11.52 22.77
C ASN A 545 -13.24 10.11 22.19
N GLU A 546 -12.15 9.50 21.72
CA GLU A 546 -12.16 8.13 21.21
C GLU A 546 -12.42 7.11 22.33
N GLU A 547 -11.83 7.29 23.52
CA GLU A 547 -12.06 6.43 24.70
C GLU A 547 -13.52 6.50 25.15
N TRP A 548 -14.05 7.72 25.28
CA TRP A 548 -15.45 7.95 25.63
C TRP A 548 -16.41 7.31 24.61
N TYR A 549 -16.11 7.47 23.32
CA TYR A 549 -16.92 6.86 22.26
C TYR A 549 -16.89 5.33 22.36
N CYS A 550 -15.71 4.74 22.59
CA CYS A 550 -15.55 3.30 22.76
C CYS A 550 -16.37 2.78 23.96
N ASP A 551 -16.24 3.42 25.13
CA ASP A 551 -17.03 3.07 26.32
C ASP A 551 -18.54 3.14 26.04
N ARG A 552 -19.01 4.17 25.34
CA ARG A 552 -20.44 4.32 24.98
C ARG A 552 -20.93 3.25 24.01
N VAL A 553 -20.09 2.83 23.07
CA VAL A 553 -20.41 1.75 22.13
C VAL A 553 -20.43 0.40 22.86
N GLN A 554 -19.45 0.13 23.73
CA GLN A 554 -19.39 -1.10 24.51
C GLN A 554 -20.55 -1.20 25.50
N LYS A 555 -20.90 -0.11 26.19
CA LYS A 555 -22.06 -0.05 27.12
C LYS A 555 -23.39 -0.41 26.44
N LYS A 556 -23.53 -0.09 25.15
CA LYS A 556 -24.72 -0.47 24.36
C LYS A 556 -24.75 -1.96 24.02
N GLN A 557 -23.60 -2.61 23.95
CA GLN A 557 -23.47 -4.04 23.64
C GLN A 557 -23.56 -4.91 24.90
N SER A 558 -22.95 -4.47 26.01
CA SER A 558 -23.02 -5.10 27.32
C SER A 558 -23.19 -4.03 28.39
N SER A 559 -24.16 -4.21 29.30
CA SER A 559 -24.38 -3.28 30.41
C SER A 559 -23.23 -3.28 31.43
N ASP A 560 -22.43 -4.35 31.46
CA ASP A 560 -21.33 -4.57 32.42
C ASP A 560 -19.95 -4.33 31.81
N ALA A 561 -19.88 -3.62 30.67
CA ALA A 561 -18.61 -3.33 30.02
C ALA A 561 -17.70 -2.42 30.88
N PRO A 562 -16.39 -2.66 30.92
CA PRO A 562 -15.43 -1.84 31.66
C PRO A 562 -15.39 -0.40 31.12
N MET A 563 -15.35 0.58 32.02
CA MET A 563 -15.29 2.02 31.69
C MET A 563 -13.87 2.54 31.83
N HIS A 564 -13.23 2.90 30.71
CA HIS A 564 -11.84 3.36 30.69
C HIS A 564 -11.73 4.88 30.75
N TYR A 565 -12.68 5.59 30.14
CA TYR A 565 -12.69 7.04 30.06
C TYR A 565 -12.54 7.72 31.44
N PRO A 566 -13.32 7.37 32.49
CA PRO A 566 -13.22 8.06 33.77
C PRO A 566 -11.82 7.93 34.41
N LYS A 567 -11.20 6.74 34.30
CA LYS A 567 -9.85 6.46 34.82
C LYS A 567 -8.80 7.35 34.15
N TRP A 568 -8.77 7.37 32.82
CA TRP A 568 -7.74 8.08 32.06
C TRP A 568 -7.97 9.59 32.01
N ALA A 569 -9.23 10.04 32.00
CA ALA A 569 -9.58 11.45 32.15
C ALA A 569 -9.07 12.01 33.48
N MET A 570 -9.33 11.33 34.59
CA MET A 570 -8.82 11.72 35.91
C MET A 570 -7.29 11.78 35.95
N ARG A 571 -6.62 10.76 35.42
CA ARG A 571 -5.15 10.72 35.39
C ARG A 571 -4.51 11.84 34.57
N LEU A 572 -5.11 12.19 33.43
CA LEU A 572 -4.62 13.32 32.60
C LEU A 572 -4.80 14.65 33.33
N VAL A 573 -5.96 14.87 33.94
CA VAL A 573 -6.23 16.06 34.77
C VAL A 573 -5.20 16.16 35.91
N ASP A 574 -5.04 15.09 36.70
CA ASP A 574 -4.06 15.04 37.79
C ASP A 574 -2.61 15.22 37.31
N GLY A 575 -2.28 14.69 36.13
CA GLY A 575 -0.96 14.80 35.55
C GLY A 575 -0.63 16.22 35.05
N PHE A 576 -1.63 17.01 34.62
CA PHE A 576 -1.41 18.37 34.14
C PHE A 576 -1.24 19.38 35.28
N PHE A 577 -1.94 19.17 36.39
CA PHE A 577 -2.07 20.16 37.47
C PHE A 577 -0.74 20.65 38.06
N PRO A 578 0.26 19.80 38.33
CA PRO A 578 1.55 20.23 38.85
C PRO A 578 2.33 21.18 37.92
N TYR A 579 1.96 21.24 36.63
CA TYR A 579 2.68 21.99 35.60
C TYR A 579 1.89 23.18 35.05
N LEU A 580 0.72 23.48 35.62
CA LEU A 580 -0.10 24.63 35.22
C LEU A 580 0.51 25.94 35.74
N ASN A 581 0.40 27.00 34.94
CA ASN A 581 0.70 28.37 35.38
C ASN A 581 -0.61 29.17 35.48
N PRO A 582 -0.71 30.17 36.39
CA PRO A 582 -1.91 31.00 36.54
C PRO A 582 -2.40 31.69 35.26
N GLN A 583 -1.50 31.97 34.32
CA GLN A 583 -1.79 32.64 33.05
C GLN A 583 -2.18 31.69 31.92
N ASP A 584 -2.10 30.37 32.13
CA ASP A 584 -2.31 29.39 31.07
C ASP A 584 -3.80 29.22 30.72
N LYS A 585 -4.17 29.43 29.45
CA LYS A 585 -5.53 29.12 28.96
C LYS A 585 -5.75 27.63 28.69
N VAL A 586 -4.72 26.81 28.93
CA VAL A 586 -4.68 25.38 28.57
C VAL A 586 -5.69 24.58 29.39
N LEU A 587 -5.85 24.89 30.68
CA LEU A 587 -6.84 24.23 31.54
C LEU A 587 -8.27 24.48 31.05
N THR A 588 -8.62 25.74 30.79
CA THR A 588 -9.95 26.12 30.28
C THR A 588 -10.26 25.43 28.96
N ARG A 589 -9.28 25.41 28.04
CA ARG A 589 -9.41 24.74 26.75
C ARG A 589 -9.60 23.23 26.93
N PHE A 590 -8.76 22.60 27.75
CA PHE A 590 -8.81 21.15 27.96
C PHE A 590 -10.17 20.71 28.52
N LEU A 591 -10.62 21.32 29.63
CA LEU A 591 -11.91 21.01 30.25
C LEU A 591 -13.09 21.29 29.31
N GLY A 592 -13.00 22.35 28.49
CA GLY A 592 -14.02 22.70 27.51
C GLY A 592 -14.17 21.68 26.38
N GLU A 593 -13.07 21.10 25.90
CA GLU A 593 -13.03 20.14 24.78
C GLU A 593 -13.21 18.67 25.22
N MET A 594 -13.21 18.38 26.54
CA MET A 594 -13.49 17.04 27.06
C MET A 594 -14.96 16.62 26.81
N PRO A 595 -15.21 15.36 26.40
CA PRO A 595 -16.57 14.91 26.08
C PRO A 595 -17.49 14.96 27.31
N GLU A 596 -17.04 14.43 28.45
CA GLU A 596 -17.84 14.33 29.68
C GLU A 596 -17.03 14.74 30.92
N LEU A 597 -17.60 15.62 31.75
CA LEU A 597 -16.99 16.03 33.01
C LEU A 597 -17.83 15.45 34.13
N ASN A 598 -17.18 14.84 35.12
CA ASN A 598 -17.82 14.31 36.31
C ASN A 598 -17.47 15.15 37.54
N THR A 599 -18.17 14.89 38.64
CA THR A 599 -17.94 15.56 39.93
C THR A 599 -16.51 15.36 40.45
N ALA A 600 -15.87 14.22 40.16
CA ALA A 600 -14.50 13.95 40.57
C ALA A 600 -13.48 14.89 39.89
N ILE A 601 -13.62 15.11 38.58
CA ILE A 601 -12.76 16.04 37.81
C ILE A 601 -12.95 17.47 38.31
N LEU A 602 -14.21 17.90 38.51
CA LEU A 602 -14.50 19.24 39.03
C LEU A 602 -14.02 19.41 40.48
N GLY A 603 -14.11 18.37 41.30
CA GLY A 603 -13.53 18.32 42.64
C GLY A 603 -12.01 18.56 42.62
N LYS A 604 -11.29 18.04 41.62
CA LYS A 604 -9.88 18.37 41.41
C LYS A 604 -9.68 19.84 41.06
N VAL A 605 -10.48 20.41 40.15
CA VAL A 605 -10.42 21.85 39.86
C VAL A 605 -10.67 22.69 41.11
N LYS A 606 -11.58 22.25 41.99
CA LYS A 606 -11.78 22.85 43.31
C LYS A 606 -10.53 22.79 44.18
N THR A 607 -9.78 21.67 44.20
CA THR A 607 -8.51 21.59 44.95
C THR A 607 -7.45 22.57 44.46
N LEU A 608 -7.47 22.98 43.19
CA LEU A 608 -6.56 24.02 42.68
C LEU A 608 -6.80 25.38 43.34
N CYS A 609 -8.04 25.67 43.76
CA CYS A 609 -8.38 26.91 44.46
C CYS A 609 -7.74 26.99 45.87
N GLY A 610 -7.16 25.91 46.38
CA GLY A 610 -6.37 25.93 47.61
C GLY A 610 -5.06 26.73 47.49
N ASP A 611 -4.56 26.93 46.27
CA ASP A 611 -3.46 27.83 45.98
C ASP A 611 -4.02 29.20 45.51
N PRO A 612 -3.79 30.30 46.27
CA PRO A 612 -4.26 31.63 45.91
C PRO A 612 -3.88 32.09 44.50
N SER A 613 -2.75 31.62 43.98
CA SER A 613 -2.28 31.99 42.63
C SER A 613 -3.08 31.33 41.50
N MET A 614 -3.69 30.18 41.75
CA MET A 614 -4.41 29.38 40.74
C MET A 614 -5.91 29.64 40.74
N VAL A 615 -6.44 30.33 41.76
CA VAL A 615 -7.86 30.68 41.91
C VAL A 615 -8.42 31.35 40.66
N GLU A 616 -7.68 32.30 40.10
CA GLU A 616 -8.12 33.05 38.91
C GLU A 616 -8.35 32.13 37.70
N LEU A 617 -7.39 31.24 37.47
CA LEU A 617 -7.45 30.27 36.39
C LEU A 617 -8.59 29.25 36.60
N ALA A 618 -8.75 28.75 37.83
CA ALA A 618 -9.77 27.78 38.17
C ALA A 618 -11.18 28.37 38.00
N LEU A 619 -11.43 29.57 38.53
CA LEU A 619 -12.72 30.26 38.40
C LEU A 619 -13.04 30.63 36.95
N LYS A 620 -12.08 31.16 36.19
CA LYS A 620 -12.28 31.43 34.76
C LYS A 620 -12.61 30.17 33.98
N SER A 621 -11.99 29.04 34.32
CA SER A 621 -12.27 27.75 33.70
C SER A 621 -13.67 27.23 34.05
N LEU A 622 -14.10 27.33 35.31
CA LEU A 622 -15.45 26.96 35.73
C LEU A 622 -16.52 27.85 35.11
N LEU A 623 -16.29 29.16 35.06
CA LEU A 623 -17.19 30.11 34.40
C LEU A 623 -17.34 29.80 32.90
N TYR A 624 -16.24 29.48 32.22
CA TYR A 624 -16.28 29.04 30.83
C TYR A 624 -17.17 27.81 30.64
N LEU A 625 -17.09 26.81 31.53
CA LEU A 625 -17.93 25.61 31.47
C LEU A 625 -19.43 25.94 31.62
N VAL A 626 -19.78 26.83 32.55
CA VAL A 626 -21.17 27.26 32.77
C VAL A 626 -21.77 27.93 31.52
N VAL A 627 -20.96 28.74 30.83
CA VAL A 627 -21.38 29.50 29.65
C VAL A 627 -21.39 28.63 28.40
N MET A 628 -20.31 27.88 28.15
CA MET A 628 -20.04 27.22 26.87
C MET A 628 -20.41 25.73 26.83
N LYS A 629 -20.65 25.08 27.98
CA LYS A 629 -20.98 23.65 28.06
C LYS A 629 -22.27 23.40 28.85
N PRO A 630 -23.46 23.65 28.25
CA PRO A 630 -24.75 23.53 28.93
C PRO A 630 -24.98 22.23 29.74
N PRO A 631 -24.55 21.03 29.28
CA PRO A 631 -24.75 19.79 30.03
C PRO A 631 -23.99 19.70 31.37
N VAL A 632 -22.93 20.48 31.55
CA VAL A 632 -22.09 20.49 32.77
C VAL A 632 -22.40 21.72 33.64
N ARG A 633 -23.33 22.57 33.21
CA ARG A 633 -23.63 23.84 33.87
C ARG A 633 -23.93 23.66 35.35
N ASP A 634 -24.89 22.80 35.68
CA ASP A 634 -25.36 22.66 37.06
C ASP A 634 -24.24 22.10 37.96
N LEU A 635 -23.49 21.10 37.48
CA LEU A 635 -22.33 20.56 38.20
C LEU A 635 -21.23 21.61 38.43
N ALA A 636 -20.99 22.49 37.45
CA ALA A 636 -20.02 23.58 37.58
C ALA A 636 -20.52 24.69 38.51
N LEU A 637 -21.81 25.02 38.48
CA LEU A 637 -22.47 25.94 39.42
C LEU A 637 -22.33 25.43 40.85
N ASP A 638 -22.65 24.15 41.09
CA ASP A 638 -22.53 23.49 42.39
C ASP A 638 -21.08 23.53 42.90
N THR A 639 -20.11 23.26 42.03
CA THR A 639 -18.69 23.32 42.38
C THR A 639 -18.25 24.75 42.77
N VAL A 640 -18.72 25.77 42.05
CA VAL A 640 -18.44 27.18 42.38
C VAL A 640 -19.10 27.58 43.70
N GLN A 641 -20.32 27.14 43.95
CA GLN A 641 -21.02 27.36 45.21
C GLN A 641 -20.25 26.72 46.37
N ASP A 642 -19.78 25.48 46.22
CA ASP A 642 -18.98 24.79 47.22
C ASP A 642 -17.67 25.52 47.54
N ILE A 643 -16.97 26.05 46.51
CA ILE A 643 -15.76 26.86 46.69
C ILE A 643 -16.07 28.14 47.48
N TRP A 644 -17.20 28.80 47.18
CA TRP A 644 -17.59 30.04 47.85
C TRP A 644 -17.95 29.83 49.32
N VAL A 645 -18.68 28.75 49.64
CA VAL A 645 -19.01 28.39 51.02
C VAL A 645 -17.74 28.10 51.83
N GLU A 646 -16.78 27.39 51.24
CA GLU A 646 -15.50 27.06 51.87
C GLU A 646 -14.62 28.31 52.08
N CYS A 647 -14.55 29.23 51.12
CA CYS A 647 -13.81 30.48 51.26
C CYS A 647 -14.38 31.39 52.36
N LYS A 648 -15.71 31.44 52.54
CA LYS A 648 -16.35 32.18 53.63
C LYS A 648 -15.95 31.70 55.03
N SER A 649 -15.50 30.47 55.17
CA SER A 649 -15.01 29.91 56.43
C SER A 649 -13.53 30.23 56.71
N THR A 650 -12.82 30.85 55.76
CA THR A 650 -11.40 31.23 55.88
C THR A 650 -11.21 32.72 56.18
N PRO A 651 -10.12 33.16 56.85
CA PRO A 651 -10.01 34.50 57.43
C PRO A 651 -9.83 35.68 56.45
N ASN A 652 -9.67 35.45 55.13
CA ASN A 652 -9.45 36.52 54.13
C ASN A 652 -10.29 36.32 52.84
N PRO A 653 -11.59 36.64 52.85
CA PRO A 653 -12.50 36.44 51.71
C PRO A 653 -12.47 37.55 50.64
N SER A 654 -11.72 38.64 50.83
CA SER A 654 -11.80 39.87 50.01
C SER A 654 -11.25 39.72 48.58
N HIS A 655 -10.17 38.96 48.38
CA HIS A 655 -9.56 38.76 47.04
C HIS A 655 -10.47 37.94 46.09
N PHE A 656 -11.31 37.06 46.65
CA PHE A 656 -12.23 36.21 45.89
C PHE A 656 -13.46 36.98 45.39
N ILE A 657 -13.87 38.01 46.14
CA ILE A 657 -15.04 38.85 45.85
C ILE A 657 -14.68 39.90 44.78
N GLU A 658 -13.53 40.56 44.88
CA GLU A 658 -13.08 41.55 43.87
C GLU A 658 -12.93 40.92 42.48
N MET A 659 -12.38 39.70 42.41
CA MET A 659 -12.10 39.03 41.14
C MET A 659 -13.37 38.55 40.40
N LEU A 660 -14.49 38.39 41.13
CA LEU A 660 -15.82 38.13 40.56
C LEU A 660 -16.50 39.42 40.06
N ASP A 661 -16.10 40.58 40.58
CA ASP A 661 -16.70 41.89 40.27
C ASP A 661 -15.96 42.66 39.15
N THR A 662 -14.72 42.30 38.80
CA THR A 662 -13.83 43.13 37.96
C THR A 662 -13.99 43.05 36.43
N ASP A 663 -14.86 42.20 35.86
CA ASP A 663 -15.00 42.08 34.39
C ASP A 663 -16.38 42.57 33.90
N ASP A 664 -16.46 43.86 33.59
CA ASP A 664 -17.66 44.66 33.28
C ASP A 664 -18.39 44.24 31.97
N THR A 665 -17.95 43.17 31.31
CA THR A 665 -18.61 42.57 30.13
C THR A 665 -19.37 41.27 30.45
N GLN A 666 -19.27 40.75 31.68
CA GLN A 666 -19.94 39.55 32.18
C GLN A 666 -21.08 39.86 33.20
N THR A 667 -21.33 41.14 33.49
CA THR A 667 -22.31 41.60 34.50
C THR A 667 -23.76 41.17 34.20
N ARG A 668 -24.13 40.92 32.94
CA ARG A 668 -25.47 40.38 32.59
C ARG A 668 -25.65 38.90 32.94
N THR A 669 -24.58 38.13 32.96
CA THR A 669 -24.60 36.71 33.36
C THR A 669 -24.49 36.57 34.87
N LEU A 670 -23.64 37.34 35.53
CA LEU A 670 -23.52 37.38 37.01
C LEU A 670 -24.80 37.84 37.73
N GLY A 671 -25.56 38.79 37.16
CA GLY A 671 -26.89 39.14 37.68
C GLY A 671 -27.88 37.96 37.66
N ARG A 672 -27.73 37.03 36.71
CA ARG A 672 -28.48 35.76 36.66
C ARG A 672 -28.01 34.75 37.70
N TRP A 673 -26.72 34.77 38.04
CA TRP A 673 -26.14 33.94 39.10
C TRP A 673 -26.63 34.34 40.49
N GLN A 674 -26.63 35.65 40.82
CA GLN A 674 -27.20 36.14 42.09
C GLN A 674 -28.71 35.82 42.20
N LEU A 675 -29.47 35.92 41.10
CA LEU A 675 -30.88 35.54 41.06
C LEU A 675 -31.10 34.02 41.24
N SER A 676 -30.25 33.16 40.67
CA SER A 676 -30.37 31.70 40.80
C SER A 676 -29.96 31.20 42.19
N ILE A 677 -28.91 31.78 42.79
CA ILE A 677 -28.48 31.46 44.15
C ILE A 677 -29.51 31.97 45.17
N SER A 678 -30.10 33.16 44.94
CA SER A 678 -31.17 33.69 45.78
C SER A 678 -32.48 32.90 45.67
N GLN A 679 -32.81 32.32 44.50
CA GLN A 679 -34.01 31.49 44.35
C GLN A 679 -33.85 30.11 45.02
N ASN A 680 -32.64 29.53 45.02
CA ASN A 680 -32.39 28.24 45.67
C ASN A 680 -32.15 28.36 47.19
N GLY A 681 -31.65 29.50 47.68
CA GLY A 681 -31.45 29.74 49.12
C GLY A 681 -32.73 30.06 49.90
N VAL A 682 -33.81 30.47 49.24
CA VAL A 682 -35.09 30.83 49.90
C VAL A 682 -36.03 29.62 50.10
N LEU A 683 -35.64 28.44 49.62
CA LEU A 683 -36.37 27.18 49.86
C LEU A 683 -35.80 26.32 51.00
N ALA A 684 -34.79 26.83 51.72
CA ALA A 684 -34.23 26.20 52.92
C ALA A 684 -34.14 27.22 54.08
N SER A 685 -35.29 27.68 54.55
CA SER A 685 -35.47 28.29 55.87
C SER A 685 -36.72 27.73 56.52
#